data_AF-A0A1G6AG04-F1
#
_entry.id   AF-A0A1G6AG04-F1
#
_cell.length_a   1.000
_cell.length_b   1.000
_cell.length_c   1.000
_cell.angle_alpha   90.00
_cell.angle_beta   90.00
_cell.angle_gamma   90.00
#
_symmetry.space_group_name_H-M   'P 1'
#
loop_
_entity.id
_entity.type
_entity.pdbx_description
1 polymer ?
#
loop_
_entity_poly.entity_id
_entity_poly.type
_entity_poly.pdbx_seq_one_letter_code
_entity_poly.pdbx_strand_id
1 'polypeptide(L)'
;MTERLWLAGLAGDWRNPANWTPAGVPQPGDRLVVVEGAPTIDGGAIRSETIFLLGSVALTAISVDFEPGPSGITRIIVSGGTGGDPTRASLLVEGETTLLSSIYVETIGGGLTIDADATFTIAYGGFLLVSQESFLSFTGDTIVHDGLLSVAGAATIGEDVAFLGHGTVQVDAGGLLDIDGTFGDHEIAFLGGSAEVTIADIDTFQGSLRFAGLGGVSVVIEDVRAKSASLDGDALLLYAGKKQKGGVVAELSVGTTNPAGLAPSGVKARDFDLKGDGEGGTVITYDPAGPTMLQASLPVPVVAPLGAEVSLKAIFKSAFGTRHPDFHGLTLLPAVAADLSDPNQGFWGQEAVNGIPGVESGWVVNGKLITRPTEIGKGDTVSFLAGNSIGFPPQIQAQVTSKAKGGKAEYVTYDVWSVDPAVTGLVAATPGSPTPDDILASAAAFQAVYGTPFNSNLCNWIADNVAAAAGAPMPLPDANLDPAANVPGGFWRVAYRGSDTDSPTVDWNTLVEPGDIVRLEWARAGTGHTTTVLAVNGDGSLTVYDNEDKDAAGHNVIGAHGDVAYWSETNPAGITIYRLDPDQQYRIDGTGLGEFIQGSIFDDLIRARPGRDKVKGSVGDDEIHGGRGRDTIFGQDGDDVLVGGYRHDRLKGGEGDDVFAYASVRQSKPEGSDRDVIADFHHGDRIDLAAINLKLEAKGKVPFHFIGEAPFAGTAGELVTRKKAAKTLIVEGDRDGDGVADFAIKVHGVAELTEADFIL
;
A
#
# COMPACT_ATOMS: atom_id res chain seq x y z
N MET A 1 -15.36 -7.25 29.18
CA MET A 1 -16.73 -7.76 29.46
C MET A 1 -16.93 -9.04 28.64
N THR A 2 -17.91 -9.90 28.92
CA THR A 2 -18.17 -11.05 28.05
C THR A 2 -19.02 -10.60 26.86
N GLU A 3 -18.45 -10.54 25.67
CA GLU A 3 -19.17 -10.26 24.43
C GLU A 3 -20.37 -11.21 24.26
N ARG A 4 -21.50 -10.70 23.75
CA ARG A 4 -22.65 -11.52 23.34
C ARG A 4 -23.05 -11.22 21.91
N LEU A 5 -23.44 -12.29 21.21
CA LEU A 5 -24.02 -12.22 19.89
C LEU A 5 -25.54 -12.12 20.00
N TRP A 6 -26.13 -11.13 19.32
CA TRP A 6 -27.59 -10.97 19.22
C TRP A 6 -28.02 -10.99 17.76
N LEU A 7 -29.09 -11.71 17.47
CA LEU A 7 -29.72 -11.74 16.14
C LEU A 7 -31.01 -10.94 16.17
N ALA A 8 -31.18 -9.99 15.26
CA ALA A 8 -32.40 -9.20 15.14
C ALA A 8 -33.58 -10.02 14.62
N GLY A 9 -34.76 -9.79 15.18
CA GLY A 9 -36.04 -10.22 14.59
C GLY A 9 -36.42 -9.32 13.40
N LEU A 10 -37.21 -9.86 12.48
CA LEU A 10 -37.42 -9.30 11.13
C LEU A 10 -38.10 -7.91 11.04
N ALA A 11 -38.50 -7.28 12.16
CA ALA A 11 -38.99 -5.88 12.21
C ALA A 11 -39.09 -5.33 13.64
N GLY A 12 -38.89 -4.01 13.80
CA GLY A 12 -39.35 -3.23 14.96
C GLY A 12 -38.27 -2.46 15.75
N ASP A 13 -38.70 -1.79 16.82
CA ASP A 13 -37.84 -1.03 17.75
C ASP A 13 -36.71 -1.89 18.32
N TRP A 14 -35.46 -1.46 18.11
CA TRP A 14 -34.25 -2.09 18.64
C TRP A 14 -34.31 -2.24 20.17
N ARG A 15 -34.89 -1.28 20.90
CA ARG A 15 -34.94 -1.31 22.37
C ARG A 15 -35.97 -2.27 22.94
N ASN A 16 -36.84 -2.87 22.13
CA ASN A 16 -37.78 -3.88 22.57
C ASN A 16 -37.05 -5.23 22.81
N PRO A 17 -37.04 -5.77 24.05
CA PRO A 17 -36.35 -7.03 24.36
C PRO A 17 -36.85 -8.25 23.57
N ALA A 18 -38.07 -8.20 23.05
CA ALA A 18 -38.66 -9.28 22.25
C ALA A 18 -38.15 -9.32 20.80
N ASN A 19 -37.47 -8.25 20.33
CA ASN A 19 -36.97 -8.13 18.97
C ASN A 19 -35.56 -8.71 18.78
N TRP A 20 -34.97 -9.28 19.83
CA TRP A 20 -33.65 -9.92 19.77
C TRP A 20 -33.69 -11.39 20.16
N THR A 21 -32.78 -12.17 19.60
CA THR A 21 -32.49 -13.55 20.02
C THR A 21 -31.05 -13.64 20.55
N PRO A 22 -30.81 -14.05 21.81
CA PRO A 22 -31.82 -14.33 22.86
C PRO A 22 -32.61 -13.07 23.25
N ALA A 23 -33.76 -13.23 23.90
CA ALA A 23 -34.59 -12.09 24.29
C ALA A 23 -33.92 -11.22 25.38
N GLY A 24 -33.83 -9.92 25.14
CA GLY A 24 -33.10 -8.95 25.95
C GLY A 24 -32.76 -7.69 25.14
N VAL A 25 -32.15 -6.70 25.80
CA VAL A 25 -31.63 -5.49 25.11
C VAL A 25 -30.11 -5.62 25.02
N PRO A 26 -29.51 -5.46 23.83
CA PRO A 26 -28.06 -5.35 23.67
C PRO A 26 -27.42 -4.34 24.62
N GLN A 27 -26.19 -4.60 25.04
CA GLN A 27 -25.40 -3.76 25.94
C GLN A 27 -24.07 -3.36 25.30
N PRO A 28 -23.40 -2.30 25.80
CA PRO A 28 -22.09 -1.91 25.35
C PRO A 28 -21.06 -3.05 25.34
N GLY A 29 -20.43 -3.29 24.19
CA GLY A 29 -19.50 -4.39 23.93
C GLY A 29 -20.14 -5.62 23.27
N ASP A 30 -21.42 -5.58 22.91
CA ASP A 30 -22.10 -6.68 22.22
C ASP A 30 -21.95 -6.62 20.69
N ARG A 31 -22.09 -7.79 20.05
CA ARG A 31 -22.08 -7.97 18.58
C ARG A 31 -23.50 -8.24 18.10
N LEU A 32 -23.96 -7.45 17.13
CA LEU A 32 -25.34 -7.47 16.65
C LEU A 32 -25.36 -7.88 15.19
N VAL A 33 -26.22 -8.81 14.81
CA VAL A 33 -26.41 -9.19 13.42
C VAL A 33 -27.83 -8.83 13.02
N VAL A 34 -27.94 -7.87 12.11
CA VAL A 34 -29.18 -7.41 11.50
C VAL A 34 -29.26 -8.04 10.13
N VAL A 35 -30.27 -8.88 9.93
CA VAL A 35 -30.62 -9.48 8.63
C VAL A 35 -31.75 -8.68 7.98
N GLU A 36 -32.08 -9.01 6.73
CA GLU A 36 -33.16 -8.39 5.94
C GLU A 36 -34.42 -8.07 6.77
N GLY A 37 -34.79 -6.79 6.79
CA GLY A 37 -35.83 -6.24 7.65
C GLY A 37 -35.64 -4.73 7.89
N ALA A 38 -36.63 -4.13 8.54
CA ALA A 38 -36.63 -2.71 8.90
C ALA A 38 -36.67 -2.51 10.43
N PRO A 39 -35.52 -2.54 11.12
CA PRO A 39 -35.46 -2.14 12.54
C PRO A 39 -35.49 -0.61 12.69
N THR A 40 -36.08 -0.16 13.80
CA THR A 40 -36.17 1.27 14.15
C THR A 40 -35.29 1.58 15.36
N ILE A 41 -34.56 2.69 15.30
CA ILE A 41 -33.72 3.25 16.35
C ILE A 41 -34.33 4.58 16.76
N ASP A 42 -35.12 4.57 17.85
CA ASP A 42 -35.84 5.76 18.34
C ASP A 42 -35.26 6.25 19.68
N GLY A 43 -34.64 7.44 19.66
CA GLY A 43 -34.01 8.12 20.78
C GLY A 43 -32.65 7.55 21.22
N GLY A 44 -31.91 8.28 22.07
CA GLY A 44 -30.82 7.80 22.94
C GLY A 44 -29.56 7.26 22.24
N ALA A 45 -28.48 7.07 23.01
CA ALA A 45 -27.18 6.67 22.46
C ALA A 45 -27.03 5.16 22.18
N ILE A 46 -26.25 4.83 21.15
CA ILE A 46 -25.63 3.52 20.85
C ILE A 46 -24.15 3.64 21.24
N ARG A 47 -23.61 2.71 22.03
CA ARG A 47 -22.30 2.81 22.68
C ARG A 47 -21.57 1.47 22.70
N SER A 48 -20.43 1.37 22.02
CA SER A 48 -19.51 0.23 22.05
C SER A 48 -19.99 -1.07 21.38
N GLU A 49 -21.09 -1.06 20.60
CA GLU A 49 -21.54 -2.24 19.86
C GLU A 49 -20.84 -2.39 18.50
N THR A 50 -20.78 -3.63 18.00
CA THR A 50 -20.44 -3.92 16.59
C THR A 50 -21.68 -4.43 15.86
N ILE A 51 -22.20 -3.66 14.91
CA ILE A 51 -23.38 -4.02 14.10
C ILE A 51 -22.91 -4.62 12.78
N PHE A 52 -23.40 -5.81 12.44
CA PHE A 52 -23.24 -6.46 11.14
C PHE A 52 -24.57 -6.36 10.38
N LEU A 53 -24.60 -5.67 9.25
CA LEU A 53 -25.78 -5.59 8.37
C LEU A 53 -25.63 -6.60 7.24
N LEU A 54 -26.57 -7.54 7.10
CA LEU A 54 -26.51 -8.64 6.12
C LEU A 54 -27.73 -8.63 5.17
N GLY A 55 -27.51 -8.59 3.86
CA GLY A 55 -28.57 -8.64 2.84
C GLY A 55 -29.09 -7.26 2.42
N SER A 56 -30.41 -7.13 2.25
CA SER A 56 -31.08 -5.83 2.02
C SER A 56 -31.66 -5.32 3.33
N VAL A 57 -30.99 -4.36 3.97
CA VAL A 57 -31.33 -3.90 5.34
C VAL A 57 -31.66 -2.41 5.33
N ALA A 58 -32.75 -2.02 5.98
CA ALA A 58 -33.16 -0.61 6.12
C ALA A 58 -33.23 -0.23 7.61
N LEU A 59 -32.23 0.49 8.12
CA LEU A 59 -32.25 1.04 9.48
C LEU A 59 -32.97 2.39 9.45
N THR A 60 -33.99 2.59 10.29
CA THR A 60 -34.60 3.92 10.47
C THR A 60 -34.12 4.54 11.78
N ALA A 61 -33.52 5.73 11.73
CA ALA A 61 -33.03 6.49 12.88
C ALA A 61 -33.80 7.82 13.00
N ILE A 62 -34.49 8.02 14.13
CA ILE A 62 -35.26 9.25 14.38
C ILE A 62 -34.41 10.28 15.16
N SER A 63 -33.71 9.82 16.20
CA SER A 63 -32.66 10.62 16.84
C SER A 63 -31.77 9.71 17.67
N VAL A 64 -30.50 9.61 17.30
CA VAL A 64 -29.54 8.68 17.91
C VAL A 64 -28.14 9.29 17.89
N ASP A 65 -27.42 9.12 18.99
CA ASP A 65 -25.99 9.41 19.06
C ASP A 65 -25.21 8.08 19.01
N PHE A 66 -24.43 7.87 17.95
CA PHE A 66 -23.47 6.77 17.86
C PHE A 66 -22.19 7.18 18.59
N GLU A 67 -22.17 6.97 19.90
CA GLU A 67 -21.09 7.36 20.80
C GLU A 67 -19.99 6.28 20.87
N PRO A 68 -18.71 6.66 21.10
CA PRO A 68 -17.64 5.70 21.33
C PRO A 68 -17.80 4.99 22.69
N GLY A 69 -17.35 3.74 22.74
CA GLY A 69 -17.38 2.91 23.94
C GLY A 69 -16.23 3.15 24.92
N PRO A 70 -16.19 2.44 26.06
CA PRO A 70 -15.01 2.40 26.94
C PRO A 70 -13.76 1.82 26.27
N SER A 71 -13.93 1.09 25.17
CA SER A 71 -12.89 0.59 24.27
C SER A 71 -12.72 1.46 23.01
N GLY A 72 -13.16 2.72 23.05
CA GLY A 72 -12.98 3.73 21.99
C GLY A 72 -13.90 3.62 20.77
N ILE A 73 -14.44 2.43 20.46
CA ILE A 73 -15.06 2.20 19.14
C ILE A 73 -16.45 1.57 19.23
N THR A 74 -17.42 2.23 18.61
CA THR A 74 -18.66 1.63 18.07
C THR A 74 -18.42 1.40 16.57
N ARG A 75 -18.77 0.23 16.03
CA ARG A 75 -18.57 -0.09 14.61
C ARG A 75 -19.88 -0.49 13.95
N ILE A 76 -20.29 0.24 12.91
CA ILE A 76 -21.23 -0.31 11.93
C ILE A 76 -20.40 -0.93 10.83
N ILE A 77 -20.50 -2.24 10.67
CA ILE A 77 -19.89 -3.03 9.60
C ILE A 77 -21.01 -3.46 8.66
N VAL A 78 -21.09 -2.80 7.51
CA VAL A 78 -21.84 -3.38 6.39
C VAL A 78 -20.95 -4.47 5.82
N SER A 79 -21.41 -5.71 5.85
CA SER A 79 -20.63 -6.85 5.34
C SER A 79 -21.55 -7.77 4.57
N GLY A 80 -21.07 -8.32 3.45
CA GLY A 80 -21.70 -9.49 2.88
C GLY A 80 -21.76 -10.59 3.94
N GLY A 81 -22.86 -11.35 3.98
CA GLY A 81 -22.79 -12.68 4.60
C GLY A 81 -21.69 -13.52 3.95
N THR A 82 -21.43 -14.72 4.47
CA THR A 82 -20.36 -15.63 4.01
C THR A 82 -20.59 -16.25 2.61
N GLY A 83 -21.09 -15.45 1.66
CA GLY A 83 -21.51 -15.81 0.31
C GLY A 83 -21.69 -14.60 -0.62
N GLY A 84 -20.91 -13.52 -0.45
CA GLY A 84 -20.53 -12.54 -1.49
C GLY A 84 -21.59 -11.81 -2.35
N ASP A 85 -22.90 -11.93 -2.07
CA ASP A 85 -23.91 -11.07 -2.69
C ASP A 85 -23.70 -9.62 -2.22
N PRO A 86 -23.80 -8.61 -3.11
CA PRO A 86 -23.57 -7.21 -2.76
C PRO A 86 -24.66 -6.72 -1.81
N THR A 87 -24.35 -6.76 -0.51
CA THR A 87 -25.22 -6.29 0.57
C THR A 87 -25.49 -4.80 0.38
N ARG A 88 -26.77 -4.42 0.41
CA ARG A 88 -27.23 -3.03 0.30
C ARG A 88 -27.92 -2.66 1.59
N ALA A 89 -27.24 -1.84 2.39
CA ALA A 89 -27.81 -1.26 3.58
C ALA A 89 -28.26 0.18 3.30
N SER A 90 -29.38 0.58 3.89
CA SER A 90 -29.81 1.97 3.96
C SER A 90 -29.95 2.39 5.42
N LEU A 91 -29.40 3.53 5.80
CA LEU A 91 -29.65 4.23 7.06
C LEU A 91 -30.52 5.45 6.73
N LEU A 92 -31.82 5.34 6.99
CA LEU A 92 -32.79 6.41 6.82
C LEU A 92 -32.81 7.26 8.08
N VAL A 93 -32.56 8.55 7.96
CA VAL A 93 -32.42 9.51 9.07
C VAL A 93 -33.60 10.48 9.04
N GLU A 94 -34.62 10.18 9.84
CA GLU A 94 -35.89 10.93 9.92
C GLU A 94 -35.83 12.14 10.89
N GLY A 95 -34.72 12.29 11.63
CA GLY A 95 -34.47 13.40 12.56
C GLY A 95 -32.99 13.49 12.95
N GLU A 96 -32.65 14.36 13.92
CA GLU A 96 -31.24 14.68 14.25
C GLU A 96 -30.45 13.48 14.77
N THR A 97 -29.46 13.04 13.98
CA THR A 97 -28.59 11.89 14.27
C THR A 97 -27.12 12.29 14.23
N THR A 98 -26.34 11.88 15.24
CA THR A 98 -24.91 12.21 15.36
C THR A 98 -24.04 10.96 15.37
N LEU A 99 -23.01 10.93 14.52
CA LEU A 99 -21.90 9.98 14.57
C LEU A 99 -20.70 10.62 15.29
N LEU A 100 -20.40 10.10 16.48
CA LEU A 100 -19.24 10.47 17.32
C LEU A 100 -18.18 9.34 17.35
N SER A 101 -18.35 8.31 16.53
CA SER A 101 -17.51 7.10 16.46
C SER A 101 -17.37 6.63 15.01
N SER A 102 -17.15 5.33 14.76
CA SER A 102 -16.69 4.86 13.45
C SER A 102 -17.74 4.03 12.67
N ILE A 103 -17.84 4.28 11.36
CA ILE A 103 -18.56 3.42 10.40
C ILE A 103 -17.54 2.83 9.41
N TYR A 104 -17.59 1.52 9.20
CA TYR A 104 -16.70 0.78 8.31
C TYR A 104 -17.55 0.09 7.23
N VAL A 105 -17.45 0.56 5.99
CA VAL A 105 -18.09 -0.06 4.83
C VAL A 105 -17.09 -1.04 4.21
N GLU A 106 -17.13 -2.29 4.68
CA GLU A 106 -16.17 -3.36 4.38
C GLU A 106 -16.88 -4.51 3.63
N THR A 107 -17.20 -4.27 2.36
CA THR A 107 -17.91 -5.20 1.48
C THR A 107 -17.17 -5.47 0.18
N ILE A 108 -17.22 -6.72 -0.28
CA ILE A 108 -16.84 -7.07 -1.66
C ILE A 108 -18.06 -6.77 -2.56
N GLY A 109 -18.12 -5.55 -3.11
CA GLY A 109 -19.16 -5.12 -4.06
C GLY A 109 -20.48 -4.63 -3.48
N GLY A 110 -20.63 -4.59 -2.16
CA GLY A 110 -21.80 -4.05 -1.46
C GLY A 110 -21.69 -2.56 -1.18
N GLY A 111 -22.66 -2.00 -0.47
CA GLY A 111 -22.61 -0.60 -0.08
C GLY A 111 -23.66 -0.13 0.90
N LEU A 112 -23.41 1.07 1.44
CA LEU A 112 -24.26 1.78 2.38
C LEU A 112 -24.85 3.02 1.70
N THR A 113 -26.16 3.22 1.83
CA THR A 113 -26.81 4.51 1.56
C THR A 113 -27.15 5.16 2.90
N ILE A 114 -26.73 6.41 3.11
CA ILE A 114 -27.21 7.24 4.22
C ILE A 114 -28.20 8.23 3.60
N ASP A 115 -29.48 8.04 3.93
CA ASP A 115 -30.60 8.76 3.33
C ASP A 115 -31.19 9.72 4.37
N ALA A 116 -30.92 11.00 4.22
CA ALA A 116 -31.02 12.01 5.26
C ALA A 116 -32.21 12.95 5.05
N ASP A 117 -33.43 12.50 5.34
CA ASP A 117 -34.65 13.35 5.38
C ASP A 117 -34.54 14.48 6.44
N ALA A 118 -33.58 14.39 7.35
CA ALA A 118 -33.17 15.41 8.31
C ALA A 118 -31.64 15.38 8.51
N THR A 119 -31.10 16.17 9.44
CA THR A 119 -29.65 16.31 9.62
C THR A 119 -28.96 15.04 10.14
N PHE A 120 -28.03 14.49 9.34
CA PHE A 120 -27.03 13.52 9.80
C PHE A 120 -25.67 14.22 10.00
N THR A 121 -25.12 14.14 11.22
CA THR A 121 -23.86 14.82 11.58
C THR A 121 -22.74 13.82 11.86
N ILE A 122 -21.66 13.85 11.08
CA ILE A 122 -20.38 13.18 11.37
C ILE A 122 -19.49 14.20 12.08
N ALA A 123 -19.38 14.09 13.41
CA ALA A 123 -18.61 15.03 14.22
C ALA A 123 -17.09 14.87 14.04
N TYR A 124 -16.28 15.77 14.61
CA TYR A 124 -14.81 15.76 14.50
C TYR A 124 -14.11 14.45 14.93
N GLY A 125 -14.67 13.72 15.91
CA GLY A 125 -14.19 12.38 16.30
C GLY A 125 -14.85 11.23 15.52
N GLY A 126 -15.74 11.55 14.59
CA GLY A 126 -16.43 10.59 13.73
C GLY A 126 -15.55 10.21 12.53
N PHE A 127 -15.52 8.92 12.24
CA PHE A 127 -14.75 8.37 11.12
C PHE A 127 -15.62 7.48 10.24
N LEU A 128 -15.50 7.62 8.92
CA LEU A 128 -16.18 6.75 7.97
C LEU A 128 -15.19 6.24 6.93
N LEU A 129 -15.01 4.91 6.87
CA LEU A 129 -14.14 4.25 5.90
C LEU A 129 -14.96 3.51 4.84
N VAL A 130 -14.59 3.68 3.57
CA VAL A 130 -15.11 2.90 2.43
C VAL A 130 -13.98 2.07 1.85
N SER A 131 -14.01 0.76 2.08
CA SER A 131 -12.98 -0.16 1.60
C SER A 131 -12.94 -0.25 0.08
N GLN A 132 -11.83 -0.76 -0.48
CA GLN A 132 -11.79 -1.17 -1.89
C GLN A 132 -12.95 -2.13 -2.21
N GLU A 133 -13.49 -2.02 -3.43
CA GLU A 133 -14.69 -2.70 -3.92
C GLU A 133 -16.03 -2.38 -3.19
N SER A 134 -16.06 -1.55 -2.14
CA SER A 134 -17.30 -1.04 -1.51
C SER A 134 -17.82 0.24 -2.16
N PHE A 135 -19.09 0.58 -1.94
CA PHE A 135 -19.61 1.92 -2.20
C PHE A 135 -20.39 2.56 -1.03
N LEU A 136 -20.36 3.88 -0.97
CA LEU A 136 -21.15 4.72 -0.07
C LEU A 136 -21.97 5.71 -0.92
N SER A 137 -23.20 6.00 -0.50
CA SER A 137 -24.04 7.01 -1.15
C SER A 137 -24.72 7.85 -0.09
N PHE A 138 -24.62 9.17 -0.18
CA PHE A 138 -25.42 10.12 0.58
C PHE A 138 -26.59 10.59 -0.29
N THR A 139 -27.80 10.54 0.26
CA THR A 139 -29.05 11.05 -0.34
C THR A 139 -29.84 11.81 0.72
N GLY A 140 -30.90 12.52 0.31
CA GLY A 140 -31.71 13.36 1.21
C GLY A 140 -31.28 14.84 1.20
N ASP A 141 -31.50 15.53 2.33
CA ASP A 141 -31.37 16.98 2.50
C ASP A 141 -29.96 17.38 2.99
N THR A 142 -29.64 17.22 4.28
CA THR A 142 -28.43 17.83 4.88
C THR A 142 -27.54 16.82 5.61
N ILE A 143 -26.28 16.73 5.16
CA ILE A 143 -25.20 16.02 5.85
C ILE A 143 -24.22 17.07 6.41
N VAL A 144 -23.88 16.97 7.70
CA VAL A 144 -22.82 17.79 8.32
C VAL A 144 -21.60 16.91 8.58
N HIS A 145 -20.44 17.25 8.06
CA HIS A 145 -19.20 16.48 8.16
C HIS A 145 -18.06 17.35 8.69
N ASP A 146 -17.68 17.12 9.94
CA ASP A 146 -16.54 17.76 10.63
C ASP A 146 -15.41 16.77 10.93
N GLY A 147 -15.63 15.47 10.67
CA GLY A 147 -14.68 14.38 10.92
C GLY A 147 -13.87 13.96 9.70
N LEU A 148 -13.57 12.66 9.58
CA LEU A 148 -12.81 12.08 8.47
C LEU A 148 -13.66 11.06 7.68
N LEU A 149 -13.70 11.22 6.36
CA LEU A 149 -14.26 10.27 5.40
C LEU A 149 -13.10 9.75 4.53
N SER A 150 -12.76 8.47 4.59
CA SER A 150 -11.75 7.83 3.72
C SER A 150 -12.42 6.94 2.67
N VAL A 151 -12.03 7.12 1.41
CA VAL A 151 -12.64 6.50 0.23
C VAL A 151 -11.57 5.76 -0.57
N ALA A 152 -11.43 4.45 -0.32
CA ALA A 152 -10.66 3.53 -1.16
C ALA A 152 -11.56 2.75 -2.15
N GLY A 153 -12.87 2.73 -1.91
CA GLY A 153 -13.90 2.25 -2.82
C GLY A 153 -14.52 3.38 -3.63
N ALA A 154 -15.85 3.46 -3.66
CA ALA A 154 -16.60 4.57 -4.26
C ALA A 154 -17.44 5.33 -3.23
N ALA A 155 -17.58 6.65 -3.37
CA ALA A 155 -18.51 7.46 -2.59
C ALA A 155 -19.28 8.42 -3.53
N THR A 156 -20.57 8.62 -3.29
CA THR A 156 -21.41 9.57 -4.05
C THR A 156 -22.14 10.50 -3.09
N ILE A 157 -22.14 11.80 -3.39
CA ILE A 157 -22.94 12.84 -2.74
C ILE A 157 -23.99 13.29 -3.75
N GLY A 158 -25.24 12.83 -3.59
CA GLY A 158 -26.30 13.01 -4.60
C GLY A 158 -26.79 14.45 -4.80
N GLU A 159 -27.45 14.70 -5.93
CA GLU A 159 -27.87 16.03 -6.45
C GLU A 159 -28.59 16.91 -5.42
N ASP A 160 -29.51 16.33 -4.64
CA ASP A 160 -30.31 17.07 -3.65
C ASP A 160 -29.57 17.32 -2.31
N VAL A 161 -28.38 16.74 -2.10
CA VAL A 161 -27.68 16.77 -0.80
C VAL A 161 -26.86 18.04 -0.60
N ALA A 162 -27.04 18.68 0.56
CA ALA A 162 -26.14 19.67 1.12
C ALA A 162 -25.11 19.00 2.05
N PHE A 163 -23.91 18.72 1.54
CA PHE A 163 -22.79 18.19 2.31
C PHE A 163 -21.95 19.36 2.87
N LEU A 164 -22.21 19.74 4.12
CA LEU A 164 -21.68 20.93 4.79
C LEU A 164 -20.74 20.55 5.95
N GLY A 165 -19.94 21.48 6.44
CA GLY A 165 -18.98 21.24 7.53
C GLY A 165 -17.55 21.62 7.14
N HIS A 166 -16.59 21.16 7.94
CA HIS A 166 -15.15 21.45 7.79
C HIS A 166 -14.24 20.21 7.92
N GLY A 167 -14.80 19.01 7.74
CA GLY A 167 -14.06 17.76 7.80
C GLY A 167 -13.14 17.51 6.60
N THR A 168 -12.43 16.37 6.65
CA THR A 168 -11.53 15.91 5.58
C THR A 168 -12.11 14.72 4.84
N VAL A 169 -12.15 14.78 3.51
CA VAL A 169 -12.48 13.66 2.61
C VAL A 169 -11.18 13.14 1.97
N GLN A 170 -10.64 12.06 2.52
CA GLN A 170 -9.48 11.38 1.95
C GLN A 170 -9.92 10.46 0.81
N VAL A 171 -9.30 10.59 -0.36
CA VAL A 171 -9.52 9.67 -1.49
C VAL A 171 -8.22 8.91 -1.76
N ASP A 172 -8.28 7.60 -1.54
CA ASP A 172 -7.13 6.70 -1.57
C ASP A 172 -6.88 6.11 -2.96
N ALA A 173 -5.80 5.34 -3.11
CA ALA A 173 -5.46 4.71 -4.39
C ALA A 173 -6.57 3.74 -4.85
N GLY A 174 -7.16 4.03 -6.02
CA GLY A 174 -8.32 3.33 -6.57
C GLY A 174 -9.67 3.95 -6.20
N GLY A 175 -9.68 4.93 -5.31
CA GLY A 175 -10.88 5.61 -4.83
C GLY A 175 -11.58 6.45 -5.89
N LEU A 176 -12.91 6.45 -5.85
CA LEU A 176 -13.80 7.24 -6.69
C LEU A 176 -14.71 8.09 -5.80
N LEU A 177 -14.76 9.40 -6.01
CA LEU A 177 -15.70 10.30 -5.31
C LEU A 177 -16.54 11.08 -6.33
N ASP A 178 -17.85 10.96 -6.23
CA ASP A 178 -18.82 11.62 -7.11
C ASP A 178 -19.58 12.69 -6.34
N ILE A 179 -19.64 13.90 -6.88
CA ILE A 179 -20.21 15.09 -6.21
C ILE A 179 -21.23 15.73 -7.14
N ASP A 180 -22.47 15.25 -7.04
CA ASP A 180 -23.64 15.79 -7.74
C ASP A 180 -24.24 17.00 -6.99
N GLY A 181 -24.21 16.95 -5.65
CA GLY A 181 -24.86 17.91 -4.76
C GLY A 181 -24.05 19.16 -4.40
N THR A 182 -24.47 19.85 -3.33
CA THR A 182 -23.72 20.99 -2.77
C THR A 182 -22.61 20.51 -1.84
N PHE A 183 -21.39 21.00 -2.06
CA PHE A 183 -20.21 20.58 -1.29
C PHE A 183 -19.54 21.77 -0.60
N GLY A 184 -19.54 21.76 0.74
CA GLY A 184 -19.00 22.83 1.58
C GLY A 184 -17.47 22.92 1.61
N ASP A 185 -16.96 23.80 2.49
CA ASP A 185 -15.55 24.13 2.71
C ASP A 185 -14.77 23.01 3.42
N HIS A 186 -14.69 21.85 2.77
CA HIS A 186 -13.95 20.66 3.18
C HIS A 186 -12.59 20.57 2.48
N GLU A 187 -11.68 19.79 3.06
CA GLU A 187 -10.46 19.38 2.40
C GLU A 187 -10.62 18.00 1.75
N ILE A 188 -10.40 17.89 0.44
CA ILE A 188 -10.30 16.61 -0.29
C ILE A 188 -8.82 16.25 -0.45
N ALA A 189 -8.36 15.20 0.22
CA ALA A 189 -6.94 14.83 0.30
C ALA A 189 -6.61 13.57 -0.49
N PHE A 190 -5.65 13.65 -1.43
CA PHE A 190 -5.18 12.55 -2.26
C PHE A 190 -3.83 12.04 -1.76
N LEU A 191 -3.84 10.95 -0.98
CA LEU A 191 -2.61 10.43 -0.36
C LEU A 191 -1.94 9.30 -1.16
N GLY A 192 -2.73 8.49 -1.88
CA GLY A 192 -2.28 7.23 -2.49
C GLY A 192 -1.87 7.26 -3.97
N GLY A 193 -2.02 8.37 -4.68
CA GLY A 193 -1.79 8.45 -6.13
C GLY A 193 -3.08 8.32 -6.94
N SER A 194 -3.23 7.28 -7.77
CA SER A 194 -4.32 7.19 -8.75
C SER A 194 -5.73 7.13 -8.11
N ALA A 195 -6.49 8.20 -8.23
CA ALA A 195 -7.85 8.39 -7.70
C ALA A 195 -8.68 9.24 -8.68
N GLU A 196 -10.00 9.21 -8.58
CA GLU A 196 -10.91 10.02 -9.40
C GLU A 196 -11.90 10.80 -8.54
N VAL A 197 -12.10 12.08 -8.86
CA VAL A 197 -13.19 12.90 -8.32
C VAL A 197 -13.98 13.50 -9.47
N THR A 198 -15.30 13.37 -9.43
CA THR A 198 -16.22 14.04 -10.35
C THR A 198 -16.97 15.14 -9.60
N ILE A 199 -17.08 16.30 -10.23
CA ILE A 199 -17.83 17.47 -9.74
C ILE A 199 -18.84 17.83 -10.83
N ALA A 200 -20.12 17.60 -10.58
CA ALA A 200 -21.19 17.85 -11.55
C ALA A 200 -21.43 19.35 -11.75
N ASP A 201 -21.54 20.13 -10.67
CA ASP A 201 -21.63 21.59 -10.70
C ASP A 201 -20.47 22.23 -9.91
N ILE A 202 -19.72 23.09 -10.59
CA ILE A 202 -18.60 23.81 -10.00
C ILE A 202 -19.06 25.02 -9.17
N ASP A 203 -20.25 25.57 -9.43
CA ASP A 203 -20.78 26.72 -8.70
C ASP A 203 -21.31 26.33 -7.29
N THR A 204 -21.57 25.04 -7.04
CA THR A 204 -21.96 24.49 -5.73
C THR A 204 -20.80 23.90 -4.93
N PHE A 205 -19.60 23.83 -5.51
CA PHE A 205 -18.40 23.27 -4.89
C PHE A 205 -17.54 24.35 -4.22
N GLN A 206 -17.40 24.27 -2.89
CA GLN A 206 -16.57 25.18 -2.08
C GLN A 206 -15.32 24.50 -1.50
N GLY A 207 -15.14 23.21 -1.79
CA GLY A 207 -14.04 22.41 -1.24
C GLY A 207 -12.66 22.80 -1.78
N SER A 208 -11.64 22.20 -1.18
CA SER A 208 -10.25 22.39 -1.59
C SER A 208 -9.54 21.05 -1.82
N LEU A 209 -8.80 20.96 -2.93
CA LEU A 209 -8.14 19.74 -3.38
C LEU A 209 -6.68 19.74 -2.93
N ARG A 210 -6.22 18.68 -2.25
CA ARG A 210 -4.84 18.55 -1.79
C ARG A 210 -4.17 17.32 -2.35
N PHE A 211 -3.08 17.54 -3.06
CA PHE A 211 -2.35 16.48 -3.74
C PHE A 211 -1.06 16.13 -2.99
N ALA A 212 -0.80 14.83 -2.79
CA ALA A 212 0.53 14.35 -2.41
C ALA A 212 1.53 14.48 -3.59
N GLY A 213 2.78 14.08 -3.37
CA GLY A 213 3.83 14.07 -4.41
C GLY A 213 3.67 12.99 -5.49
N LEU A 214 2.55 12.26 -5.53
CA LEU A 214 2.27 11.15 -6.44
C LEU A 214 1.29 11.57 -7.54
N GLY A 215 1.57 11.15 -8.77
CA GLY A 215 0.69 11.40 -9.91
C GLY A 215 -0.46 10.40 -10.05
N GLY A 216 -1.39 10.71 -10.95
CA GLY A 216 -2.47 9.82 -11.36
C GLY A 216 -3.87 10.22 -10.86
N VAL A 217 -3.98 11.27 -10.05
CA VAL A 217 -5.30 11.81 -9.65
C VAL A 217 -5.96 12.45 -10.87
N SER A 218 -7.23 12.13 -11.10
CA SER A 218 -8.08 12.76 -12.11
C SER A 218 -9.23 13.50 -11.42
N VAL A 219 -9.49 14.73 -11.86
CA VAL A 219 -10.62 15.56 -11.42
C VAL A 219 -11.44 15.88 -12.66
N VAL A 220 -12.66 15.37 -12.73
CA VAL A 220 -13.62 15.66 -13.78
C VAL A 220 -14.50 16.80 -13.29
N ILE A 221 -14.61 17.87 -14.07
CA ILE A 221 -15.64 18.89 -13.87
C ILE A 221 -16.58 18.82 -15.06
N GLU A 222 -17.84 18.49 -14.81
CA GLU A 222 -18.86 18.40 -15.85
C GLU A 222 -19.23 19.78 -16.39
N ASP A 223 -19.70 19.82 -17.64
CA ASP A 223 -20.08 21.01 -18.44
C ASP A 223 -19.08 22.21 -18.54
N VAL A 224 -17.96 22.19 -17.82
CA VAL A 224 -16.88 23.17 -17.89
C VAL A 224 -15.97 22.88 -19.08
N ARG A 225 -15.83 23.85 -20.00
CA ARG A 225 -15.06 23.69 -21.26
C ARG A 225 -13.73 24.42 -21.25
N ALA A 226 -12.80 23.97 -20.40
CA ALA A 226 -11.46 24.54 -20.32
C ALA A 226 -10.53 24.05 -21.46
N LYS A 227 -9.51 24.85 -21.78
CA LYS A 227 -8.50 24.57 -22.82
C LYS A 227 -7.06 24.94 -22.42
N SER A 228 -6.88 25.50 -21.23
CA SER A 228 -5.62 25.64 -20.51
C SER A 228 -5.90 26.16 -19.10
N ALA A 229 -4.94 25.97 -18.18
CA ALA A 229 -5.00 26.49 -16.83
C ALA A 229 -3.88 27.51 -16.53
N SER A 230 -4.01 28.21 -15.40
CA SER A 230 -2.91 28.82 -14.64
C SER A 230 -3.08 28.53 -13.16
N LEU A 231 -2.04 28.75 -12.38
CA LEU A 231 -2.09 28.73 -10.93
C LEU A 231 -1.73 30.13 -10.42
N ASP A 232 -2.57 30.72 -9.57
CA ASP A 232 -2.34 31.98 -8.88
C ASP A 232 -2.50 31.78 -7.37
N GLY A 233 -1.38 31.69 -6.65
CA GLY A 233 -1.36 31.13 -5.29
C GLY A 233 -1.87 29.69 -5.29
N ASP A 234 -2.95 29.45 -4.54
CA ASP A 234 -3.63 28.16 -4.44
C ASP A 234 -4.84 28.05 -5.41
N ALA A 235 -5.11 29.06 -6.24
CA ALA A 235 -6.23 29.05 -7.19
C ALA A 235 -5.81 28.50 -8.57
N LEU A 236 -6.32 27.32 -8.93
CA LEU A 236 -6.21 26.74 -10.27
C LEU A 236 -7.29 27.34 -11.18
N LEU A 237 -6.92 28.35 -11.97
CA LEU A 237 -7.81 29.07 -12.88
C LEU A 237 -7.90 28.35 -14.23
N LEU A 238 -9.11 27.97 -14.63
CA LEU A 238 -9.38 27.25 -15.88
C LEU A 238 -9.92 28.20 -16.96
N TYR A 239 -9.35 28.18 -18.18
CA TYR A 239 -9.68 29.15 -19.25
C TYR A 239 -10.36 28.50 -20.47
N ALA A 240 -11.38 29.16 -21.02
CA ALA A 240 -12.13 28.71 -22.21
C ALA A 240 -11.29 28.53 -23.50
N GLY A 241 -10.12 29.19 -23.56
CA GLY A 241 -9.22 29.22 -24.71
C GLY A 241 -7.80 28.82 -24.35
N LYS A 242 -7.00 28.51 -25.38
CA LYS A 242 -5.62 28.01 -25.22
C LYS A 242 -4.65 29.11 -24.80
N LYS A 243 -3.69 28.76 -23.96
CA LYS A 243 -2.64 29.66 -23.43
C LYS A 243 -3.21 30.84 -22.65
N GLN A 244 -4.11 30.56 -21.69
CA GLN A 244 -4.69 31.55 -20.77
C GLN A 244 -5.37 32.71 -21.53
N LYS A 245 -6.13 32.36 -22.59
CA LYS A 245 -6.90 33.32 -23.40
C LYS A 245 -8.39 33.04 -23.28
N GLY A 246 -9.19 34.10 -23.25
CA GLY A 246 -10.63 34.00 -22.96
C GLY A 246 -10.90 34.29 -21.49
N GLY A 247 -12.16 34.15 -21.07
CA GLY A 247 -12.52 34.22 -19.66
C GLY A 247 -12.06 32.97 -18.89
N VAL A 248 -11.94 33.13 -17.58
CA VAL A 248 -11.97 32.00 -16.63
C VAL A 248 -13.36 31.37 -16.69
N VAL A 249 -13.43 30.05 -16.67
CA VAL A 249 -14.68 29.25 -16.74
C VAL A 249 -14.91 28.41 -15.48
N ALA A 250 -13.89 28.27 -14.64
CA ALA A 250 -13.94 27.60 -13.34
C ALA A 250 -12.65 27.95 -12.57
N GLU A 251 -12.73 27.89 -11.24
CA GLU A 251 -11.62 28.10 -10.32
C GLU A 251 -11.69 26.99 -9.27
N LEU A 252 -10.56 26.31 -9.01
CA LEU A 252 -10.45 25.30 -7.97
C LEU A 252 -9.41 25.73 -6.94
N SER A 253 -9.74 25.62 -5.66
CA SER A 253 -8.75 25.70 -4.58
C SER A 253 -7.91 24.42 -4.60
N VAL A 254 -6.61 24.54 -4.87
CA VAL A 254 -5.66 23.43 -4.96
C VAL A 254 -4.46 23.69 -4.05
N GLY A 255 -3.94 22.64 -3.43
CA GLY A 255 -2.74 22.71 -2.60
C GLY A 255 -2.00 21.39 -2.54
N THR A 256 -0.92 21.36 -1.77
CA THR A 256 -0.22 20.11 -1.45
C THR A 256 -0.69 19.62 -0.09
N THR A 257 -1.10 18.35 0.01
CA THR A 257 -1.06 17.65 1.29
C THR A 257 0.33 17.06 1.44
N ASN A 258 0.83 17.03 2.68
CA ASN A 258 2.16 16.53 3.00
C ASN A 258 2.05 15.35 3.99
N PRO A 259 1.55 14.18 3.55
CA PRO A 259 1.45 12.96 4.35
C PRO A 259 2.77 12.17 4.39
N ALA A 260 3.87 12.81 3.97
CA ALA A 260 5.10 12.10 3.67
C ALA A 260 6.39 12.91 3.84
N GLY A 261 6.38 14.09 4.46
CA GLY A 261 7.54 15.00 4.68
C GLY A 261 8.47 15.35 3.49
N LEU A 262 8.25 14.79 2.30
CA LEU A 262 9.02 15.01 1.06
C LEU A 262 8.69 16.39 0.49
N ALA A 263 9.25 17.43 1.11
CA ALA A 263 9.02 18.85 0.88
C ALA A 263 8.43 19.18 -0.50
N PRO A 264 7.08 19.16 -0.66
CA PRO A 264 6.48 19.32 -1.96
C PRO A 264 6.66 20.79 -2.35
N SER A 265 7.11 21.02 -3.58
CA SER A 265 7.56 22.34 -4.03
C SER A 265 6.42 23.32 -4.36
N GLY A 266 5.28 23.18 -3.65
CA GLY A 266 3.95 23.58 -4.08
C GLY A 266 3.45 22.74 -5.26
N VAL A 267 2.13 22.69 -5.44
CA VAL A 267 1.55 22.35 -6.75
C VAL A 267 1.92 23.45 -7.75
N LYS A 268 2.10 23.11 -9.03
CA LYS A 268 2.45 24.08 -10.07
C LYS A 268 1.51 23.91 -11.26
N ALA A 269 1.24 25.00 -11.97
CA ALA A 269 0.42 24.99 -13.19
C ALA A 269 0.88 24.03 -14.31
N ARG A 270 2.10 23.48 -14.20
CA ARG A 270 2.68 22.48 -15.14
C ARG A 270 2.39 21.03 -14.75
N ASP A 271 1.90 20.82 -13.53
CA ASP A 271 1.60 19.52 -12.93
C ASP A 271 0.16 19.08 -13.26
N PHE A 272 -0.61 19.95 -13.93
CA PHE A 272 -1.99 19.70 -14.37
C PHE A 272 -2.06 19.62 -15.91
N ASP A 273 -2.50 18.48 -16.44
CA ASP A 273 -2.90 18.34 -17.86
C ASP A 273 -4.42 18.45 -18.00
N LEU A 274 -4.90 18.97 -19.14
CA LEU A 274 -6.33 19.20 -19.38
C LEU A 274 -6.77 18.52 -20.68
N LYS A 275 -7.82 17.71 -20.59
CA LYS A 275 -8.50 17.08 -21.72
C LYS A 275 -10.00 17.33 -21.65
N GLY A 276 -10.69 17.24 -22.78
CA GLY A 276 -12.14 17.10 -22.75
C GLY A 276 -12.49 15.65 -22.43
N ASP A 277 -13.55 15.44 -21.65
CA ASP A 277 -14.18 14.14 -21.38
C ASP A 277 -14.71 13.45 -22.66
N GLY A 278 -15.21 14.26 -23.61
CA GLY A 278 -15.91 13.81 -24.81
C GLY A 278 -17.41 14.15 -24.81
N GLU A 279 -17.97 14.58 -23.67
CA GLU A 279 -19.40 14.74 -23.44
C GLU A 279 -19.79 16.20 -23.16
N GLY A 280 -18.96 16.97 -22.46
CA GLY A 280 -19.20 18.40 -22.28
C GLY A 280 -18.24 19.14 -21.35
N GLY A 281 -17.61 18.43 -20.42
CA GLY A 281 -16.74 18.93 -19.36
C GLY A 281 -15.24 18.85 -19.63
N THR A 282 -14.46 18.92 -18.55
CA THR A 282 -13.00 18.91 -18.52
C THR A 282 -12.49 17.85 -17.56
N VAL A 283 -11.63 16.97 -18.05
CA VAL A 283 -10.78 16.10 -17.22
C VAL A 283 -9.46 16.82 -16.95
N ILE A 284 -9.18 17.07 -15.68
CA ILE A 284 -7.92 17.60 -15.16
C ILE A 284 -7.14 16.42 -14.59
N THR A 285 -5.93 16.16 -15.07
CA THR A 285 -5.05 15.12 -14.51
C THR A 285 -3.91 15.78 -13.75
N TYR A 286 -3.73 15.42 -12.48
CA TYR A 286 -2.55 15.81 -11.69
C TYR A 286 -1.44 14.75 -11.85
N ASP A 287 -0.28 15.23 -12.31
CA ASP A 287 0.87 14.46 -12.77
C ASP A 287 2.11 15.33 -12.52
N PRO A 288 2.65 15.31 -11.28
CA PRO A 288 3.62 16.29 -10.81
C PRO A 288 4.90 16.26 -11.64
N ALA A 289 5.27 17.40 -12.23
CA ALA A 289 6.37 17.46 -13.19
C ALA A 289 7.73 17.43 -12.49
N GLY A 290 8.20 16.22 -12.19
CA GLY A 290 9.50 15.87 -11.61
C GLY A 290 9.77 14.37 -11.85
N PRO A 291 11.01 13.89 -11.70
CA PRO A 291 11.23 12.45 -11.69
C PRO A 291 10.64 11.83 -10.42
N THR A 292 9.96 10.68 -10.55
CA THR A 292 9.55 9.89 -9.39
C THR A 292 10.78 9.21 -8.79
N MET A 293 10.89 9.24 -7.47
CA MET A 293 12.00 8.68 -6.72
C MET A 293 11.44 7.71 -5.69
N LEU A 294 11.64 6.42 -5.92
CA LEU A 294 11.38 5.36 -4.94
C LEU A 294 12.67 4.99 -4.21
N GLN A 295 12.53 4.43 -3.02
CA GLN A 295 13.63 3.95 -2.19
C GLN A 295 13.37 2.51 -1.79
N ALA A 296 14.40 1.68 -1.81
CA ALA A 296 14.34 0.26 -1.47
C ALA A 296 15.70 -0.21 -0.93
N SER A 297 15.70 -1.31 -0.19
CA SER A 297 16.94 -2.05 0.07
C SER A 297 17.49 -2.65 -1.21
N LEU A 298 18.80 -2.81 -1.32
CA LEU A 298 19.30 -3.91 -2.16
C LEU A 298 18.87 -5.25 -1.50
N PRO A 299 18.26 -6.21 -2.23
CA PRO A 299 17.74 -7.44 -1.62
C PRO A 299 18.75 -8.24 -0.80
N VAL A 300 20.03 -8.22 -1.18
CA VAL A 300 21.12 -8.96 -0.52
C VAL A 300 22.24 -7.99 -0.13
N PRO A 301 22.74 -8.03 1.12
CA PRO A 301 23.90 -7.23 1.53
C PRO A 301 25.19 -7.66 0.81
N VAL A 302 26.15 -6.75 0.73
CA VAL A 302 27.50 -7.06 0.25
C VAL A 302 28.30 -7.70 1.38
N VAL A 303 28.21 -9.03 1.49
CA VAL A 303 28.99 -9.81 2.47
C VAL A 303 30.43 -9.98 1.96
N ALA A 304 31.37 -9.24 2.54
CA ALA A 304 32.78 -9.28 2.15
C ALA A 304 33.70 -8.77 3.27
N PRO A 305 34.95 -9.28 3.38
CA PRO A 305 35.89 -8.80 4.38
C PRO A 305 36.22 -7.32 4.21
N LEU A 306 36.49 -6.64 5.32
CA LEU A 306 36.93 -5.24 5.36
C LEU A 306 37.99 -4.91 4.30
N GLY A 307 37.72 -3.90 3.48
CA GLY A 307 38.61 -3.40 2.44
C GLY A 307 38.64 -4.24 1.16
N ALA A 308 37.82 -5.28 1.03
CA ALA A 308 37.66 -6.04 -0.22
C ALA A 308 36.83 -5.27 -1.25
N GLU A 309 37.15 -5.43 -2.54
CA GLU A 309 36.34 -4.90 -3.64
C GLU A 309 35.44 -5.99 -4.25
N VAL A 310 34.12 -5.75 -4.26
CA VAL A 310 33.12 -6.64 -4.87
C VAL A 310 32.62 -6.02 -6.18
N SER A 311 32.73 -6.71 -7.31
CA SER A 311 32.30 -6.14 -8.60
C SER A 311 30.78 -5.94 -8.67
N LEU A 312 30.30 -4.85 -9.28
CA LEU A 312 28.87 -4.57 -9.42
C LEU A 312 28.09 -5.72 -10.09
N LYS A 313 28.73 -6.47 -11.00
CA LYS A 313 28.13 -7.65 -11.65
C LYS A 313 27.92 -8.83 -10.70
N ALA A 314 28.75 -8.95 -9.67
CA ALA A 314 28.56 -9.95 -8.63
C ALA A 314 27.40 -9.54 -7.72
N ILE A 315 27.36 -8.27 -7.30
CA ILE A 315 26.27 -7.67 -6.50
C ILE A 315 24.92 -7.86 -7.20
N PHE A 316 24.81 -7.54 -8.50
CA PHE A 316 23.56 -7.78 -9.24
C PHE A 316 23.23 -9.28 -9.38
N LYS A 317 24.21 -10.17 -9.53
CA LYS A 317 23.93 -11.61 -9.63
C LYS A 317 23.50 -12.21 -8.29
N SER A 318 23.95 -11.66 -7.15
CA SER A 318 23.45 -12.05 -5.82
C SER A 318 22.11 -11.42 -5.48
N ALA A 319 21.79 -10.22 -5.99
CA ALA A 319 20.57 -9.50 -5.62
C ALA A 319 19.37 -9.71 -6.56
N PHE A 320 19.60 -9.94 -7.86
CA PHE A 320 18.57 -9.94 -8.92
C PHE A 320 18.68 -11.13 -9.89
N GLY A 321 19.46 -12.17 -9.56
CA GLY A 321 19.64 -13.34 -10.42
C GLY A 321 20.43 -13.10 -11.71
N THR A 322 20.71 -11.85 -12.09
CA THR A 322 21.35 -11.45 -13.34
C THR A 322 22.55 -10.53 -13.13
N ARG A 323 23.56 -10.62 -14.01
CA ARG A 323 24.68 -9.65 -14.03
C ARG A 323 24.30 -8.31 -14.69
N HIS A 324 23.11 -8.26 -15.28
CA HIS A 324 22.58 -7.15 -16.08
C HIS A 324 21.05 -7.06 -15.87
N PRO A 325 20.58 -6.43 -14.78
CA PRO A 325 19.18 -6.02 -14.65
C PRO A 325 18.75 -5.13 -15.83
N ASP A 326 17.47 -5.14 -16.19
CA ASP A 326 16.92 -4.43 -17.37
C ASP A 326 16.82 -2.89 -17.19
N PHE A 327 17.50 -2.30 -16.20
CA PHE A 327 17.49 -0.86 -15.89
C PHE A 327 17.94 0.02 -17.08
N HIS A 328 17.27 1.16 -17.26
CA HIS A 328 17.53 2.10 -18.36
C HIS A 328 18.71 3.06 -18.15
N GLY A 329 19.17 3.20 -16.91
CA GLY A 329 20.27 4.05 -16.49
C GLY A 329 20.69 3.72 -15.06
N LEU A 330 21.95 3.97 -14.73
CA LEU A 330 22.52 3.74 -13.41
C LEU A 330 23.34 4.96 -12.99
N THR A 331 23.02 5.51 -11.84
CA THR A 331 23.81 6.53 -11.15
C THR A 331 24.25 5.96 -9.80
N LEU A 332 25.55 5.92 -9.55
CA LEU A 332 26.08 5.54 -8.25
C LEU A 332 26.13 6.77 -7.35
N LEU A 333 25.57 6.64 -6.14
CA LEU A 333 25.62 7.67 -5.11
C LEU A 333 26.68 7.23 -4.07
N PRO A 334 27.67 8.07 -3.75
CA PRO A 334 28.63 7.76 -2.68
C PRO A 334 27.90 7.71 -1.32
N ALA A 335 28.56 7.13 -0.31
CA ALA A 335 28.18 7.39 1.08
C ALA A 335 28.20 8.90 1.36
N VAL A 336 27.35 9.35 2.29
CA VAL A 336 27.40 10.72 2.79
C VAL A 336 28.47 10.78 3.87
N ALA A 337 29.55 11.52 3.59
CA ALA A 337 30.63 11.72 4.56
C ALA A 337 30.06 12.34 5.86
N ALA A 338 30.30 11.67 6.99
CA ALA A 338 29.91 12.15 8.32
C ALA A 338 30.49 13.55 8.61
N ASP A 339 29.79 14.37 9.39
CA ASP A 339 30.34 15.67 9.79
C ASP A 339 31.42 15.47 10.86
N LEU A 340 32.67 15.39 10.40
CA LEU A 340 33.86 15.21 11.22
C LEU A 340 34.09 16.36 12.24
N SER A 341 33.27 17.41 12.22
CA SER A 341 33.31 18.50 13.20
C SER A 341 32.34 18.31 14.37
N ASP A 342 31.41 17.35 14.31
CA ASP A 342 30.55 16.96 15.44
C ASP A 342 31.24 15.91 16.33
N PRO A 343 31.64 16.26 17.57
CA PRO A 343 32.30 15.33 18.47
C PRO A 343 31.41 14.16 18.93
N ASN A 344 30.12 14.14 18.59
CA ASN A 344 29.18 13.07 18.93
C ASN A 344 28.88 12.12 17.75
N GLN A 345 29.50 12.34 16.57
CA GLN A 345 29.42 11.46 15.40
C GLN A 345 30.65 10.54 15.30
N GLY A 346 31.11 10.01 16.44
CA GLY A 346 32.23 9.07 16.51
C GLY A 346 31.93 7.77 15.77
N PHE A 347 32.61 7.52 14.66
CA PHE A 347 32.12 6.59 13.63
C PHE A 347 33.03 5.38 13.39
N TRP A 348 32.41 4.25 13.04
CA TRP A 348 33.05 3.08 12.45
C TRP A 348 33.68 3.42 11.09
N GLY A 349 34.93 3.88 11.11
CA GLY A 349 35.61 4.39 9.92
C GLY A 349 36.80 5.29 10.22
N GLN A 350 36.89 5.83 11.45
CA GLN A 350 37.89 6.84 11.81
C GLN A 350 38.93 6.33 12.83
N GLU A 351 38.51 5.49 13.78
CA GLU A 351 39.40 4.79 14.72
C GLU A 351 39.06 3.28 14.77
N ALA A 352 39.94 2.47 15.34
CA ALA A 352 39.81 1.01 15.35
C ALA A 352 38.97 0.52 16.56
N VAL A 353 37.80 -0.06 16.29
CA VAL A 353 36.93 -0.65 17.33
C VAL A 353 37.52 -1.98 17.77
N ASN A 354 37.91 -2.09 19.04
CA ASN A 354 38.59 -3.26 19.61
C ASN A 354 39.77 -3.81 18.77
N GLY A 355 40.47 -2.91 18.07
CA GLY A 355 41.61 -3.24 17.22
C GLY A 355 41.27 -3.58 15.77
N ILE A 356 39.99 -3.57 15.38
CA ILE A 356 39.52 -3.75 14.01
C ILE A 356 39.44 -2.37 13.33
N PRO A 357 40.19 -2.10 12.25
CA PRO A 357 40.14 -0.82 11.55
C PRO A 357 38.76 -0.56 10.93
N GLY A 358 38.35 0.71 10.85
CA GLY A 358 37.25 1.14 10.01
C GLY A 358 37.70 1.46 8.58
N VAL A 359 36.85 1.14 7.60
CA VAL A 359 36.94 1.60 6.20
C VAL A 359 35.55 2.07 5.82
N GLU A 360 35.43 3.26 5.22
CA GLU A 360 34.16 3.77 4.70
C GLU A 360 33.77 3.01 3.42
N SER A 361 32.56 2.47 3.39
CA SER A 361 32.03 1.80 2.19
C SER A 361 31.86 2.79 1.03
N GLY A 362 32.11 2.35 -0.21
CA GLY A 362 31.95 3.26 -1.35
C GLY A 362 32.20 2.68 -2.73
N TRP A 363 31.78 3.42 -3.76
CA TRP A 363 31.88 3.00 -5.15
C TRP A 363 33.22 3.36 -5.79
N VAL A 364 33.91 2.33 -6.29
CA VAL A 364 35.13 2.45 -7.09
C VAL A 364 34.77 2.35 -8.57
N VAL A 365 34.95 3.45 -9.30
CA VAL A 365 34.71 3.54 -10.76
C VAL A 365 36.04 3.78 -11.47
N ASN A 366 36.38 2.89 -12.40
CA ASN A 366 37.64 2.93 -13.16
C ASN A 366 38.89 3.04 -12.26
N GLY A 367 38.89 2.31 -11.14
CA GLY A 367 39.99 2.27 -10.16
C GLY A 367 40.09 3.51 -9.27
N LYS A 368 39.00 4.29 -9.11
CA LYS A 368 38.94 5.44 -8.21
C LYS A 368 37.65 5.46 -7.42
N LEU A 369 37.75 5.66 -6.10
CA LEU A 369 36.61 5.95 -5.24
C LEU A 369 35.91 7.25 -5.71
N ILE A 370 34.60 7.23 -5.86
CA ILE A 370 33.81 8.42 -6.23
C ILE A 370 33.40 9.20 -4.97
N THR A 371 33.32 10.53 -5.09
CA THR A 371 32.93 11.44 -3.99
C THR A 371 31.73 12.32 -4.35
N ARG A 372 30.98 11.94 -5.40
CA ARG A 372 29.78 12.62 -5.88
C ARG A 372 28.97 11.66 -6.77
N PRO A 373 27.67 11.92 -6.97
CA PRO A 373 26.84 11.19 -7.93
C PRO A 373 27.54 11.02 -9.29
N THR A 374 27.56 9.80 -9.80
CA THR A 374 28.29 9.41 -11.01
C THR A 374 27.44 8.47 -11.86
N GLU A 375 26.96 8.97 -13.01
CA GLU A 375 26.33 8.15 -14.06
C GLU A 375 27.34 7.12 -14.61
N ILE A 376 26.90 5.88 -14.81
CA ILE A 376 27.73 4.78 -15.30
C ILE A 376 27.55 4.57 -16.81
N GLY A 377 28.68 4.67 -17.52
CA GLY A 377 28.76 4.51 -18.96
C GLY A 377 29.05 3.08 -19.40
N LYS A 378 28.79 2.81 -20.69
CA LYS A 378 29.13 1.52 -21.30
C LYS A 378 30.65 1.36 -21.40
N GLY A 379 31.20 0.48 -20.56
CA GLY A 379 32.63 0.13 -20.55
C GLY A 379 33.35 0.48 -19.26
N ASP A 380 32.71 1.20 -18.34
CA ASP A 380 33.27 1.48 -17.02
C ASP A 380 33.42 0.18 -16.20
N THR A 381 34.50 0.09 -15.43
CA THR A 381 34.69 -0.97 -14.44
C THR A 381 34.23 -0.46 -13.08
N VAL A 382 33.26 -1.15 -12.47
CA VAL A 382 32.65 -0.75 -11.20
C VAL A 382 32.77 -1.85 -10.16
N SER A 383 33.24 -1.47 -8.97
CA SER A 383 33.31 -2.26 -7.75
C SER A 383 32.80 -1.47 -6.55
N PHE A 384 32.31 -2.18 -5.54
CA PHE A 384 31.99 -1.66 -4.21
C PHE A 384 33.13 -2.02 -3.28
N LEU A 385 33.71 -1.03 -2.61
CA LEU A 385 34.65 -1.21 -1.51
C LEU A 385 33.84 -1.56 -0.25
N ALA A 386 34.00 -2.78 0.25
CA ALA A 386 33.34 -3.23 1.47
C ALA A 386 33.99 -2.59 2.71
N GLY A 387 33.29 -1.66 3.32
CA GLY A 387 33.56 -1.16 4.65
C GLY A 387 32.69 -1.86 5.70
N ASN A 388 33.12 -1.81 6.96
CA ASN A 388 32.30 -2.26 8.09
C ASN A 388 31.66 -1.03 8.77
N SER A 389 31.23 -0.03 8.00
CA SER A 389 30.90 1.31 8.50
C SER A 389 29.41 1.53 8.75
N ILE A 390 29.01 1.75 10.01
CA ILE A 390 27.62 1.90 10.46
C ILE A 390 27.10 3.32 10.19
N GLY A 391 26.81 3.65 8.92
CA GLY A 391 26.31 4.96 8.49
C GLY A 391 25.58 4.94 7.16
N PHE A 392 25.24 6.13 6.63
CA PHE A 392 24.52 6.28 5.38
C PHE A 392 25.21 5.50 4.24
N PRO A 393 24.59 4.44 3.70
CA PRO A 393 25.26 3.54 2.78
C PRO A 393 25.45 4.19 1.41
N PRO A 394 26.45 3.74 0.60
CA PRO A 394 26.47 4.04 -0.82
C PRO A 394 25.22 3.45 -1.49
N GLN A 395 24.63 4.16 -2.45
CA GLN A 395 23.37 3.73 -3.08
C GLN A 395 23.54 3.51 -4.59
N ILE A 396 22.62 2.72 -5.17
CA ILE A 396 22.45 2.55 -6.62
C ILE A 396 21.12 3.18 -7.02
N GLN A 397 21.15 4.30 -7.72
CA GLN A 397 19.96 4.90 -8.31
C GLN A 397 19.76 4.34 -9.73
N ALA A 398 18.75 3.50 -9.90
CA ALA A 398 18.42 2.80 -11.13
C ALA A 398 17.19 3.43 -11.80
N GLN A 399 17.32 3.85 -13.07
CA GLN A 399 16.17 4.31 -13.85
C GLN A 399 15.35 3.10 -14.33
N VAL A 400 14.08 3.00 -13.91
CA VAL A 400 13.20 1.86 -14.23
C VAL A 400 12.24 2.16 -15.38
N THR A 401 11.82 3.41 -15.58
CA THR A 401 11.08 3.81 -16.79
C THR A 401 11.98 3.94 -18.03
N SER A 402 11.39 3.76 -19.21
CA SER A 402 12.05 4.09 -20.48
C SER A 402 12.54 5.55 -20.51
N LYS A 403 13.57 5.84 -21.32
CA LYS A 403 14.37 7.08 -21.30
C LYS A 403 13.61 8.35 -21.78
N ALA A 404 12.52 8.69 -21.09
CA ALA A 404 11.86 9.98 -21.13
C ALA A 404 12.79 11.07 -20.54
N LYS A 405 12.60 12.32 -20.97
CA LYS A 405 13.37 13.45 -20.47
C LYS A 405 12.58 14.19 -19.39
N GLY A 406 13.19 14.35 -18.22
CA GLY A 406 12.61 15.19 -17.15
C GLY A 406 11.46 14.49 -16.43
N GLY A 407 10.37 15.23 -16.18
CA GLY A 407 9.35 14.90 -15.18
C GLY A 407 8.38 13.77 -15.47
N LYS A 408 8.87 12.67 -16.06
CA LYS A 408 8.18 11.38 -16.26
C LYS A 408 9.16 10.20 -16.18
N ALA A 409 10.33 10.45 -15.59
CA ALA A 409 11.35 9.44 -15.37
C ALA A 409 11.21 8.96 -13.92
N GLU A 410 11.25 7.65 -13.73
CA GLU A 410 11.21 7.00 -12.43
C GLU A 410 12.53 6.30 -12.13
N TYR A 411 12.94 6.39 -10.87
CA TYR A 411 14.15 5.80 -10.34
C TYR A 411 13.88 5.09 -9.02
N VAL A 412 14.36 3.85 -8.90
CA VAL A 412 14.48 3.16 -7.62
C VAL A 412 15.89 3.39 -7.09
N THR A 413 16.01 3.85 -5.85
CA THR A 413 17.29 4.03 -5.16
C THR A 413 17.48 2.88 -4.19
N TYR A 414 18.46 2.02 -4.48
CA TYR A 414 18.80 0.83 -3.71
C TYR A 414 19.92 1.11 -2.71
N ASP A 415 19.67 0.87 -1.42
CA ASP A 415 20.64 0.99 -0.34
C ASP A 415 21.60 -0.20 -0.30
N VAL A 416 22.91 0.04 -0.34
CA VAL A 416 23.93 -1.04 -0.41
C VAL A 416 24.71 -1.15 0.89
N TRP A 417 24.14 -1.93 1.80
CA TRP A 417 24.76 -2.35 3.05
C TRP A 417 25.88 -3.37 2.82
N SER A 418 26.94 -3.30 3.63
CA SER A 418 28.02 -4.30 3.66
C SER A 418 28.20 -4.87 5.04
N VAL A 419 28.45 -6.18 5.11
CA VAL A 419 28.52 -6.94 6.36
C VAL A 419 29.77 -7.80 6.38
N ASP A 420 30.46 -7.84 7.52
CA ASP A 420 31.63 -8.68 7.70
C ASP A 420 31.24 -10.18 7.72
N PRO A 421 31.92 -11.06 6.95
CA PRO A 421 31.70 -12.50 6.99
C PRO A 421 31.80 -13.14 8.38
N ALA A 422 32.54 -12.53 9.31
CA ALA A 422 32.61 -12.97 10.70
C ALA A 422 31.28 -12.80 11.46
N VAL A 423 30.45 -11.82 11.08
CA VAL A 423 29.11 -11.63 11.66
C VAL A 423 28.14 -12.62 11.01
N THR A 424 27.99 -12.59 9.68
CA THR A 424 27.03 -13.47 8.98
C THR A 424 27.30 -14.97 9.23
N GLY A 425 28.58 -15.34 9.39
CA GLY A 425 28.98 -16.71 9.73
C GLY A 425 28.59 -17.17 11.14
N LEU A 426 28.21 -16.26 12.04
CA LEU A 426 27.65 -16.57 13.36
C LEU A 426 26.12 -16.59 13.37
N VAL A 427 25.46 -15.79 12.52
CA VAL A 427 24.00 -15.80 12.37
C VAL A 427 23.53 -17.13 11.74
N ALA A 428 24.24 -17.58 10.71
CA ALA A 428 23.88 -18.76 9.91
C ALA A 428 22.49 -18.69 9.23
N ALA A 429 21.95 -17.48 9.06
CA ALA A 429 20.71 -17.20 8.34
C ALA A 429 20.73 -17.76 6.91
N THR A 430 19.57 -18.17 6.43
CA THR A 430 19.36 -18.48 5.01
C THR A 430 19.04 -17.19 4.27
N PRO A 431 19.90 -16.70 3.36
CA PRO A 431 19.61 -15.48 2.60
C PRO A 431 18.30 -15.67 1.83
N GLY A 432 17.35 -14.76 2.03
CA GLY A 432 16.02 -14.82 1.42
C GLY A 432 14.89 -15.29 2.34
N SER A 433 15.22 -15.94 3.44
CA SER A 433 14.24 -16.49 4.38
C SER A 433 14.51 -15.98 5.80
N PRO A 434 14.59 -14.66 6.03
CA PRO A 434 14.90 -14.10 7.33
C PRO A 434 13.82 -14.47 8.35
N THR A 435 14.23 -14.83 9.56
CA THR A 435 13.33 -15.04 10.69
C THR A 435 13.62 -14.04 11.81
N PRO A 436 12.68 -13.82 12.75
CA PRO A 436 12.95 -13.03 13.95
C PRO A 436 14.16 -13.55 14.74
N ASP A 437 14.38 -14.87 14.78
CA ASP A 437 15.56 -15.48 15.44
C ASP A 437 16.88 -15.09 14.74
N ASP A 438 16.90 -14.91 13.42
CA ASP A 438 18.07 -14.42 12.68
C ASP A 438 18.41 -12.96 13.04
N ILE A 439 17.39 -12.12 13.30
CA ILE A 439 17.58 -10.74 13.78
C ILE A 439 18.20 -10.73 15.18
N LEU A 440 17.71 -11.59 16.08
CA LEU A 440 18.27 -11.74 17.43
C LEU A 440 19.71 -12.29 17.40
N ALA A 441 19.98 -13.28 16.56
CA ALA A 441 21.30 -13.86 16.35
C ALA A 441 22.27 -12.85 15.71
N SER A 442 21.79 -11.99 14.82
CA SER A 442 22.55 -10.90 14.20
C SER A 442 23.03 -9.87 15.23
N ALA A 443 22.14 -9.38 16.09
CA ALA A 443 22.49 -8.46 17.17
C ALA A 443 23.58 -9.07 18.10
N ALA A 444 23.41 -10.34 18.48
CA ALA A 444 24.40 -11.07 19.27
C ALA A 444 25.73 -11.27 18.53
N ALA A 445 25.71 -11.52 17.22
CA ALA A 445 26.89 -11.71 16.39
C ALA A 445 27.73 -10.42 16.28
N PHE A 446 27.11 -9.25 16.11
CA PHE A 446 27.82 -7.97 16.15
C PHE A 446 28.50 -7.76 17.51
N GLN A 447 27.81 -8.01 18.62
CA GLN A 447 28.40 -7.92 19.95
C GLN A 447 29.58 -8.90 20.15
N ALA A 448 29.47 -10.12 19.61
CA ALA A 448 30.52 -11.14 19.73
C ALA A 448 31.78 -10.82 18.91
N VAL A 449 31.64 -10.26 17.70
CA VAL A 449 32.77 -9.91 16.82
C VAL A 449 33.45 -8.61 17.26
N TYR A 450 32.68 -7.62 17.71
CA TYR A 450 33.18 -6.26 17.93
C TYR A 450 33.22 -5.80 19.40
N GLY A 451 32.66 -6.58 20.33
CA GLY A 451 32.73 -6.32 21.77
C GLY A 451 31.98 -5.06 22.22
N THR A 452 32.46 -4.42 23.29
CA THR A 452 32.11 -3.05 23.68
C THR A 452 33.35 -2.18 23.46
N PRO A 453 33.28 -1.01 22.79
CA PRO A 453 32.15 -0.08 22.78
C PRO A 453 31.63 0.27 21.37
N PHE A 454 30.42 0.84 21.33
CA PHE A 454 29.97 1.72 20.25
C PHE A 454 29.56 3.03 20.94
N ASN A 455 29.75 4.19 20.31
CA ASN A 455 29.10 5.43 20.72
C ASN A 455 29.04 6.34 19.50
N SER A 456 27.83 6.47 18.95
CA SER A 456 27.50 7.35 17.86
C SER A 456 26.04 7.73 18.00
N ASN A 457 25.69 9.00 17.76
CA ASN A 457 24.29 9.48 17.67
C ASN A 457 23.60 9.00 16.37
N LEU A 458 23.76 7.72 16.02
CA LEU A 458 23.45 7.10 14.73
C LEU A 458 22.65 5.80 14.89
N CYS A 459 21.80 5.72 15.93
CA CYS A 459 20.87 4.62 16.21
C CYS A 459 20.12 4.13 14.96
N ASN A 460 19.68 5.05 14.09
CA ASN A 460 19.05 4.76 12.79
C ASN A 460 19.81 3.69 11.98
N TRP A 461 21.14 3.77 11.91
CA TRP A 461 21.97 2.88 11.09
C TRP A 461 22.36 1.57 11.79
N ILE A 462 22.22 1.47 13.12
CA ILE A 462 22.56 0.25 13.87
C ILE A 462 21.56 -0.85 13.54
N ALA A 463 20.26 -0.54 13.59
CA ALA A 463 19.19 -1.48 13.29
C ALA A 463 19.29 -2.01 11.84
N ASP A 464 19.62 -1.15 10.88
CA ASP A 464 19.82 -1.54 9.47
C ASP A 464 20.98 -2.52 9.28
N ASN A 465 22.08 -2.36 10.05
CA ASN A 465 23.21 -3.28 10.01
C ASN A 465 22.83 -4.65 10.60
N VAL A 466 22.05 -4.67 11.69
CA VAL A 466 21.48 -5.91 12.26
C VAL A 466 20.57 -6.60 11.24
N ALA A 467 19.66 -5.87 10.61
CA ALA A 467 18.77 -6.38 9.56
C ALA A 467 19.55 -6.93 8.36
N ALA A 468 20.54 -6.17 7.86
CA ALA A 468 21.41 -6.58 6.78
C ALA A 468 22.18 -7.87 7.11
N ALA A 469 22.75 -8.00 8.31
CA ALA A 469 23.50 -9.20 8.69
C ALA A 469 22.63 -10.45 8.93
N ALA A 470 21.33 -10.27 9.20
CA ALA A 470 20.33 -11.34 9.16
C ALA A 470 19.92 -11.73 7.72
N GLY A 471 20.46 -11.08 6.70
CA GLY A 471 20.16 -11.34 5.29
C GLY A 471 19.01 -10.53 4.71
N ALA A 472 18.44 -9.59 5.47
CA ALA A 472 17.27 -8.79 5.08
C ALA A 472 17.51 -7.30 5.33
N PRO A 473 18.25 -6.60 4.46
CA PRO A 473 18.56 -5.18 4.70
C PRO A 473 17.27 -4.33 4.68
N MET A 474 17.20 -3.30 5.52
CA MET A 474 16.09 -2.36 5.55
C MET A 474 16.26 -1.23 4.53
N PRO A 475 15.16 -0.71 3.94
CA PRO A 475 15.18 0.54 3.20
C PRO A 475 15.38 1.69 4.21
N LEU A 476 16.21 2.71 3.91
CA LEU A 476 16.65 3.68 4.96
C LEU A 476 15.48 4.15 5.85
N PRO A 477 15.45 3.79 7.15
CA PRO A 477 14.36 4.15 8.05
C PRO A 477 14.42 5.61 8.48
N ASP A 478 15.46 6.36 8.08
CA ASP A 478 15.57 7.80 8.30
C ASP A 478 14.82 8.65 7.27
N ALA A 479 14.28 8.04 6.20
CA ALA A 479 13.68 8.72 5.05
C ALA A 479 12.49 9.62 5.39
N ASN A 480 11.93 9.55 6.60
CA ASN A 480 11.07 10.60 7.11
C ASN A 480 10.93 10.71 8.65
N LEU A 481 10.34 11.83 9.07
CA LEU A 481 9.88 12.12 10.44
C LEU A 481 8.33 12.12 10.52
N ASP A 482 7.71 11.59 9.48
CA ASP A 482 6.28 11.46 9.28
C ASP A 482 6.00 9.96 9.10
N PRO A 483 5.34 9.28 10.06
CA PRO A 483 5.08 7.85 9.98
C PRO A 483 4.25 7.45 8.75
N ALA A 484 3.44 8.36 8.21
CA ALA A 484 2.65 8.11 7.01
C ALA A 484 3.52 7.98 5.74
N ALA A 485 4.71 8.59 5.75
CA ALA A 485 5.73 8.49 4.71
C ALA A 485 6.39 7.10 4.59
N ASN A 486 6.42 6.33 5.69
CA ASN A 486 7.25 5.13 5.80
C ASN A 486 6.70 4.01 4.93
N VAL A 487 7.25 3.83 3.73
CA VAL A 487 6.84 2.79 2.79
C VAL A 487 7.38 1.41 3.23
N PRO A 488 6.56 0.35 3.23
CA PRO A 488 7.05 -1.03 3.33
C PRO A 488 8.01 -1.35 2.18
N GLY A 489 9.05 -2.14 2.43
CA GLY A 489 10.04 -2.47 1.40
C GLY A 489 10.82 -3.74 1.71
N GLY A 490 10.99 -4.59 0.70
CA GLY A 490 11.64 -5.89 0.86
C GLY A 490 10.89 -6.79 1.83
N PHE A 491 11.62 -7.48 2.71
CA PHE A 491 11.02 -8.32 3.77
C PHE A 491 10.38 -7.50 4.89
N TRP A 492 10.62 -6.19 4.98
CA TRP A 492 10.15 -5.38 6.09
C TRP A 492 8.77 -4.78 5.78
N ARG A 493 7.76 -5.25 6.53
CA ARG A 493 6.42 -4.68 6.57
C ARG A 493 6.35 -3.63 7.67
N VAL A 494 5.64 -2.54 7.40
CA VAL A 494 5.23 -1.62 8.47
C VAL A 494 4.00 -2.23 9.15
N ALA A 495 4.21 -2.84 10.31
CA ALA A 495 3.17 -3.52 11.08
C ALA A 495 2.31 -2.53 11.89
N TYR A 496 2.88 -1.40 12.28
CA TYR A 496 2.17 -0.33 13.00
C TYR A 496 2.76 1.04 12.66
N ARG A 497 1.88 2.04 12.54
CA ARG A 497 2.22 3.47 12.44
C ARG A 497 1.53 4.21 13.58
N GLY A 498 2.27 5.10 14.22
CA GLY A 498 1.75 5.97 15.25
C GLY A 498 0.87 7.05 14.65
N SER A 499 -0.22 7.36 15.35
CA SER A 499 -1.27 8.35 15.06
C SER A 499 -2.44 7.91 14.15
N ASP A 500 -2.52 6.63 13.79
CA ASP A 500 -3.76 6.03 13.24
C ASP A 500 -4.72 5.50 14.34
N THR A 501 -4.42 5.76 15.63
CA THR A 501 -5.28 5.47 16.80
C THR A 501 -5.19 6.59 17.85
N ASP A 502 -6.21 6.70 18.73
CA ASP A 502 -6.42 7.82 19.69
C ASP A 502 -5.27 8.10 20.67
N SER A 503 -4.30 7.19 20.84
CA SER A 503 -3.03 7.46 21.53
C SER A 503 -1.99 6.36 21.22
N PRO A 504 -1.12 6.54 20.21
CA PRO A 504 -0.07 5.56 19.87
C PRO A 504 1.00 5.40 20.97
N THR A 505 0.96 6.24 22.00
CA THR A 505 1.88 6.24 23.13
C THR A 505 1.42 5.36 24.30
N VAL A 506 0.21 4.77 24.26
CA VAL A 506 -0.45 4.15 25.42
C VAL A 506 -0.34 2.61 25.47
N ASP A 507 -0.04 1.93 24.36
CA ASP A 507 0.10 0.47 24.32
C ASP A 507 1.06 -0.12 23.27
N TRP A 508 1.81 0.69 22.50
CA TRP A 508 2.71 0.20 21.43
C TRP A 508 3.73 -0.86 21.87
N ASN A 509 4.18 -0.80 23.13
CA ASN A 509 5.10 -1.78 23.73
C ASN A 509 4.46 -3.17 23.94
N THR A 510 3.15 -3.28 23.79
CA THR A 510 2.41 -4.56 23.77
C THR A 510 2.20 -5.10 22.36
N LEU A 511 2.47 -4.29 21.33
CA LEU A 511 2.36 -4.66 19.91
C LEU A 511 3.68 -5.21 19.36
N VAL A 512 4.82 -4.83 19.93
CA VAL A 512 6.15 -5.26 19.49
C VAL A 512 6.46 -6.71 19.89
N GLU A 513 7.24 -7.36 19.05
CA GLU A 513 7.73 -8.73 19.24
C GLU A 513 9.27 -8.77 19.15
N PRO A 514 9.94 -9.77 19.76
CA PRO A 514 11.37 -9.98 19.56
C PRO A 514 11.70 -10.14 18.08
N GLY A 515 12.71 -9.40 17.59
CA GLY A 515 13.07 -9.34 16.17
C GLY A 515 12.44 -8.16 15.40
N ASP A 516 11.48 -7.44 15.98
CA ASP A 516 11.00 -6.18 15.39
C ASP A 516 12.09 -5.09 15.41
N ILE A 517 12.00 -4.16 14.47
CA ILE A 517 12.75 -2.90 14.48
C ILE A 517 11.77 -1.74 14.69
N VAL A 518 12.01 -0.93 15.71
CA VAL A 518 11.11 0.14 16.15
C VAL A 518 11.76 1.49 15.94
N ARG A 519 11.06 2.39 15.25
CA ARG A 519 11.41 3.81 15.14
C ARG A 519 10.51 4.65 16.04
N LEU A 520 11.09 5.49 16.89
CA LEU A 520 10.43 6.42 17.80
C LEU A 520 10.74 7.86 17.37
N GLU A 521 9.75 8.71 17.22
CA GLU A 521 9.92 10.12 16.86
C GLU A 521 9.74 11.02 18.07
N TRP A 522 10.61 12.02 18.27
CA TRP A 522 10.58 12.84 19.47
C TRP A 522 9.78 14.14 19.30
N ALA A 523 8.74 14.30 20.12
CA ALA A 523 7.77 15.40 20.10
C ALA A 523 8.33 16.83 20.28
N ARG A 524 9.63 16.99 20.51
CA ARG A 524 10.29 18.30 20.76
C ARG A 524 11.50 18.61 19.88
N ALA A 525 11.94 17.68 19.02
CA ALA A 525 13.24 17.80 18.35
C ALA A 525 13.17 17.75 16.81
N GLY A 526 12.13 17.17 16.22
CA GLY A 526 12.14 16.89 14.78
C GLY A 526 13.25 15.88 14.42
N THR A 527 13.46 14.89 15.28
CA THR A 527 14.41 13.79 15.11
C THR A 527 13.75 12.49 15.57
N GLY A 528 14.22 11.37 15.03
CA GLY A 528 13.78 10.03 15.43
C GLY A 528 14.94 9.14 15.85
N HIS A 529 14.59 8.04 16.50
CA HIS A 529 15.49 7.06 17.10
C HIS A 529 15.04 5.65 16.72
N THR A 530 15.93 4.80 16.20
CA THR A 530 15.57 3.46 15.70
C THR A 530 16.35 2.37 16.44
N THR A 531 15.68 1.27 16.78
CA THR A 531 16.23 0.22 17.67
C THR A 531 15.68 -1.17 17.34
N THR A 532 16.44 -2.23 17.63
CA THR A 532 16.00 -3.63 17.44
C THR A 532 15.49 -4.22 18.76
N VAL A 533 14.29 -4.80 18.77
CA VAL A 533 13.70 -5.42 19.96
C VAL A 533 14.30 -6.81 20.18
N LEU A 534 14.91 -7.03 21.34
CA LEU A 534 15.50 -8.31 21.74
C LEU A 534 14.56 -9.15 22.61
N ALA A 535 13.79 -8.51 23.49
CA ALA A 535 12.79 -9.17 24.33
C ALA A 535 11.72 -8.21 24.83
N VAL A 536 10.52 -8.74 25.08
CA VAL A 536 9.45 -8.07 25.83
C VAL A 536 9.42 -8.70 27.22
N ASN A 537 9.65 -7.89 28.26
CA ASN A 537 9.70 -8.36 29.64
C ASN A 537 8.30 -8.53 30.24
N GLY A 538 8.19 -9.31 31.31
CA GLY A 538 6.91 -9.61 31.97
C GLY A 538 6.18 -8.42 32.62
N ASP A 539 6.80 -7.24 32.64
CA ASP A 539 6.23 -5.96 33.07
C ASP A 539 5.90 -5.01 31.91
N GLY A 540 6.12 -5.42 30.66
CA GLY A 540 5.93 -4.61 29.46
C GLY A 540 7.11 -3.69 29.12
N SER A 541 8.22 -3.74 29.86
CA SER A 541 9.47 -3.09 29.44
C SER A 541 10.12 -3.86 28.28
N LEU A 542 10.91 -3.17 27.47
CA LEU A 542 11.62 -3.77 26.33
C LEU A 542 13.11 -3.90 26.66
N THR A 543 13.70 -5.03 26.28
CA THR A 543 15.14 -5.17 26.09
C THR A 543 15.42 -4.98 24.61
N VAL A 544 16.36 -4.10 24.27
CA VAL A 544 16.65 -3.69 22.88
C VAL A 544 18.15 -3.73 22.59
N TYR A 545 18.52 -3.81 21.32
CA TYR A 545 19.90 -3.65 20.85
C TYR A 545 20.11 -2.21 20.36
N ASP A 546 20.80 -1.41 21.16
CA ASP A 546 20.74 0.06 21.06
C ASP A 546 21.85 0.80 21.83
N ASN A 547 21.75 2.13 21.92
CA ASN A 547 22.73 3.03 22.51
C ASN A 547 22.53 3.43 24.00
N GLU A 548 22.88 2.53 24.95
CA GLU A 548 22.69 2.73 26.41
C GLU A 548 23.98 2.85 27.28
N ASP A 549 24.08 3.78 28.25
CA ASP A 549 25.30 4.20 29.03
C ASP A 549 25.17 3.85 30.55
N LYS A 550 26.17 3.36 31.35
CA LYS A 550 27.59 3.79 31.60
C LYS A 550 28.54 2.62 32.03
N ASP A 551 29.81 2.81 32.46
CA ASP A 551 30.78 1.71 32.75
C ASP A 551 31.49 1.71 34.15
N ALA A 552 32.59 0.93 34.28
CA ALA A 552 33.53 0.68 35.39
C ALA A 552 33.01 0.35 36.83
N ALA A 553 31.81 0.78 37.24
CA ALA A 553 31.27 0.62 38.60
C ALA A 553 29.77 0.21 38.67
N GLY A 554 29.26 -0.47 37.64
CA GLY A 554 27.85 -0.86 37.40
C GLY A 554 27.44 -0.47 35.98
N HIS A 555 27.41 -1.42 35.03
CA HIS A 555 27.60 -1.09 33.59
C HIS A 555 26.43 -1.43 32.65
N ASN A 556 26.11 -0.50 31.74
CA ASN A 556 25.46 -0.71 30.43
C ASN A 556 26.30 0.08 29.39
N VAL A 557 26.63 -0.45 28.19
CA VAL A 557 27.44 0.35 27.23
C VAL A 557 27.06 0.13 25.76
N ILE A 558 26.55 1.22 25.19
CA ILE A 558 26.91 1.92 23.95
C ILE A 558 26.81 3.44 24.25
N GLY A 559 25.59 3.96 24.51
CA GLY A 559 25.26 5.35 24.92
C GLY A 559 24.76 6.31 23.81
N ALA A 560 23.77 7.21 24.02
CA ALA A 560 23.15 7.65 25.28
C ALA A 560 21.60 7.74 25.27
N HIS A 561 20.97 6.92 26.12
CA HIS A 561 20.12 7.38 27.22
C HIS A 561 20.45 6.52 28.49
N GLY A 562 19.96 6.91 29.68
CA GLY A 562 20.26 6.23 30.96
C GLY A 562 19.39 5.00 31.24
N ASP A 563 19.08 4.72 32.52
CA ASP A 563 18.12 3.69 33.00
C ASP A 563 16.66 3.98 32.54
N VAL A 564 16.47 4.21 31.24
CA VAL A 564 15.20 4.52 30.63
C VAL A 564 14.46 3.21 30.42
N ALA A 565 13.54 2.91 31.33
CA ALA A 565 12.37 2.17 30.91
C ALA A 565 11.75 2.95 29.74
N TYR A 566 11.87 2.43 28.52
CA TYR A 566 11.38 3.04 27.26
C TYR A 566 9.91 3.50 27.35
N TRP A 567 9.19 2.98 28.34
CA TRP A 567 7.85 3.37 28.74
C TRP A 567 7.71 4.74 29.42
N SER A 568 8.61 5.12 30.36
CA SER A 568 8.34 6.22 31.30
C SER A 568 8.99 7.56 30.95
N GLU A 569 10.01 7.61 30.10
CA GLU A 569 10.75 8.87 29.82
C GLU A 569 10.71 9.33 28.36
N THR A 570 10.38 8.45 27.41
CA THR A 570 10.65 8.67 25.97
C THR A 570 9.62 9.55 25.26
N ASN A 571 8.37 9.58 25.75
CA ASN A 571 7.23 10.39 25.25
C ASN A 571 7.27 10.72 23.73
N PRO A 572 7.22 9.69 22.85
CA PRO A 572 7.33 9.90 21.41
C PRO A 572 6.08 10.59 20.84
N ALA A 573 6.23 11.30 19.73
CA ALA A 573 5.13 11.84 18.92
C ALA A 573 4.59 10.81 17.92
N GLY A 574 5.46 9.93 17.42
CA GLY A 574 5.14 8.90 16.44
C GLY A 574 6.00 7.65 16.66
N ILE A 575 5.50 6.51 16.22
CA ILE A 575 6.11 5.19 16.41
C ILE A 575 5.90 4.38 15.14
N THR A 576 6.94 3.81 14.54
CA THR A 576 6.80 2.87 13.42
C THR A 576 7.40 1.53 13.84
N ILE A 577 6.61 0.46 13.72
CA ILE A 577 7.08 -0.92 13.94
C ILE A 577 7.32 -1.55 12.58
N TYR A 578 8.58 -1.87 12.29
CA TYR A 578 9.00 -2.68 11.16
C TYR A 578 9.11 -4.13 11.61
N ARG A 579 8.36 -5.01 10.94
CA ARG A 579 8.32 -6.46 11.19
C ARG A 579 8.65 -7.21 9.91
N LEU A 580 9.29 -8.37 10.05
CA LEU A 580 9.47 -9.27 8.91
C LEU A 580 8.12 -9.77 8.39
N ASP A 581 8.02 -9.87 7.06
CA ASP A 581 6.86 -10.44 6.40
C ASP A 581 6.69 -11.93 6.80
N PRO A 582 5.49 -12.35 7.27
CA PRO A 582 5.30 -13.72 7.73
C PRO A 582 5.42 -14.76 6.61
N ASP A 583 5.10 -14.35 5.38
CA ASP A 583 5.20 -15.16 4.17
C ASP A 583 6.61 -15.06 3.53
N GLN A 584 7.53 -14.34 4.17
CA GLN A 584 8.92 -14.11 3.72
C GLN A 584 9.02 -13.52 2.30
N GLN A 585 8.02 -12.76 1.83
CA GLN A 585 8.06 -12.19 0.48
C GLN A 585 8.80 -10.85 0.43
N TYR A 586 9.73 -10.71 -0.51
CA TYR A 586 10.40 -9.44 -0.81
C TYR A 586 9.47 -8.52 -1.60
N ARG A 587 8.95 -7.46 -0.98
CA ARG A 587 7.93 -6.60 -1.60
C ARG A 587 8.50 -5.51 -2.49
N ILE A 588 7.91 -5.37 -3.68
CA ILE A 588 8.21 -4.34 -4.68
C ILE A 588 6.89 -3.68 -5.14
N ASP A 589 6.75 -2.38 -4.92
CA ASP A 589 5.63 -1.56 -5.41
C ASP A 589 6.11 -0.63 -6.55
N GLY A 590 5.47 -0.70 -7.71
CA GLY A 590 5.60 0.27 -8.81
C GLY A 590 4.69 1.49 -8.65
N THR A 591 4.49 2.27 -9.72
CA THR A 591 3.64 3.48 -9.71
C THR A 591 2.64 3.56 -10.87
N GLY A 592 2.19 4.78 -11.22
CA GLY A 592 1.25 5.05 -12.31
C GLY A 592 1.90 5.11 -13.70
N LEU A 593 3.16 4.68 -13.83
CA LEU A 593 4.02 4.86 -15.02
C LEU A 593 4.25 3.53 -15.74
N GLY A 594 4.88 3.58 -16.93
CA GLY A 594 5.27 2.37 -17.66
C GLY A 594 6.72 1.99 -17.39
N GLU A 595 6.92 0.98 -16.55
CA GLU A 595 8.17 0.62 -15.88
C GLU A 595 8.78 -0.70 -16.36
N PHE A 596 10.07 -0.87 -16.04
CA PHE A 596 10.77 -2.16 -16.04
C PHE A 596 11.04 -2.56 -14.60
N ILE A 597 10.19 -3.42 -14.06
CA ILE A 597 10.32 -3.93 -12.69
C ILE A 597 11.09 -5.25 -12.74
N GLN A 598 12.09 -5.37 -11.86
CA GLN A 598 12.96 -6.53 -11.76
C GLN A 598 12.93 -7.02 -10.32
N GLY A 599 12.38 -8.22 -10.13
CA GLY A 599 12.45 -9.00 -8.91
C GLY A 599 13.87 -9.44 -8.54
N SER A 600 13.99 -10.03 -7.36
CA SER A 600 15.21 -10.28 -6.63
C SER A 600 15.84 -11.66 -6.96
N ILE A 601 16.12 -12.48 -5.96
CA ILE A 601 16.45 -13.92 -6.06
C ILE A 601 15.64 -14.75 -5.07
N PHE A 602 14.62 -14.12 -4.48
CA PHE A 602 13.78 -14.59 -3.41
C PHE A 602 12.33 -14.40 -3.87
N ASP A 603 11.42 -15.09 -3.19
CA ASP A 603 9.99 -15.00 -3.43
C ASP A 603 9.56 -13.53 -3.31
N ASP A 604 9.18 -12.90 -4.43
CA ASP A 604 8.84 -11.49 -4.48
C ASP A 604 7.32 -11.27 -4.47
N LEU A 605 6.86 -10.26 -3.73
CA LEU A 605 5.51 -9.72 -3.90
C LEU A 605 5.57 -8.46 -4.76
N ILE A 606 5.30 -8.60 -6.05
CA ILE A 606 5.46 -7.52 -7.03
C ILE A 606 4.09 -6.94 -7.40
N ARG A 607 3.92 -5.64 -7.17
CA ARG A 607 2.70 -4.89 -7.52
C ARG A 607 3.06 -3.75 -8.46
N ALA A 608 2.89 -3.96 -9.77
CA ALA A 608 3.24 -2.97 -10.78
C ALA A 608 2.34 -1.71 -10.75
N ARG A 609 1.07 -1.87 -10.34
CA ARG A 609 0.02 -0.82 -10.29
C ARG A 609 -0.40 -0.37 -11.71
N PRO A 610 -1.15 0.73 -11.94
CA PRO A 610 -1.56 1.11 -13.30
C PRO A 610 -0.39 1.59 -14.17
N GLY A 611 -0.25 1.09 -15.39
CA GLY A 611 0.87 1.51 -16.22
C GLY A 611 0.91 0.89 -17.61
N ARG A 612 2.12 0.55 -18.04
CA ARG A 612 2.34 -0.37 -19.17
C ARG A 612 3.67 -1.07 -18.96
N ASP A 613 3.61 -2.11 -18.15
CA ASP A 613 4.74 -2.55 -17.38
C ASP A 613 5.37 -3.79 -17.95
N LYS A 614 6.66 -3.93 -17.68
CA LYS A 614 7.40 -5.13 -18.00
C LYS A 614 8.04 -5.64 -16.72
N VAL A 615 7.36 -6.60 -16.12
CA VAL A 615 7.75 -7.21 -14.85
C VAL A 615 8.53 -8.49 -15.12
N LYS A 616 9.60 -8.69 -14.37
CA LYS A 616 10.24 -9.99 -14.18
C LYS A 616 10.18 -10.31 -12.70
N GLY A 617 9.78 -11.53 -12.34
CA GLY A 617 10.05 -12.14 -11.04
C GLY A 617 11.56 -12.29 -10.86
N SER A 618 12.09 -13.50 -10.62
CA SER A 618 13.40 -13.87 -11.17
C SER A 618 13.80 -15.33 -10.98
N VAL A 619 13.66 -15.86 -9.76
CA VAL A 619 14.19 -17.17 -9.31
C VAL A 619 13.41 -17.73 -8.10
N GLY A 620 12.70 -16.88 -7.35
CA GLY A 620 11.85 -17.31 -6.24
C GLY A 620 10.45 -17.68 -6.73
N ASP A 621 9.60 -18.14 -5.82
CA ASP A 621 8.19 -18.43 -6.11
C ASP A 621 7.39 -17.11 -6.02
N ASP A 622 7.25 -16.39 -7.15
CA ASP A 622 6.88 -14.97 -7.15
C ASP A 622 5.37 -14.70 -7.28
N GLU A 623 4.81 -13.76 -6.50
CA GLU A 623 3.43 -13.27 -6.63
C GLU A 623 3.39 -11.92 -7.38
N ILE A 624 2.97 -11.94 -8.65
CA ILE A 624 3.10 -10.80 -9.55
C ILE A 624 1.73 -10.25 -10.03
N HIS A 625 1.47 -8.99 -9.68
CA HIS A 625 0.25 -8.24 -10.07
C HIS A 625 0.58 -7.12 -11.06
N GLY A 626 0.13 -7.27 -12.32
CA GLY A 626 0.30 -6.27 -13.37
C GLY A 626 -0.59 -5.02 -13.22
N GLY A 627 -1.79 -5.17 -12.65
CA GLY A 627 -2.63 -4.02 -12.29
C GLY A 627 -3.58 -3.53 -13.39
N ARG A 628 -3.34 -2.34 -13.95
CA ARG A 628 -4.15 -1.75 -15.03
C ARG A 628 -3.23 -1.25 -16.14
N GLY A 629 -2.96 -2.05 -17.16
CA GLY A 629 -2.00 -1.65 -18.18
C GLY A 629 -2.11 -2.40 -19.49
N ARG A 630 -0.97 -2.70 -20.11
CA ARG A 630 -0.88 -3.63 -21.25
C ARG A 630 0.43 -4.35 -21.09
N ASP A 631 0.41 -5.21 -20.09
CA ASP A 631 1.58 -5.53 -19.31
C ASP A 631 2.23 -6.78 -19.87
N THR A 632 3.51 -6.94 -19.57
CA THR A 632 4.28 -8.09 -20.03
C THR A 632 5.01 -8.66 -18.84
N ILE A 633 4.36 -9.61 -18.19
CA ILE A 633 4.82 -10.27 -16.99
C ILE A 633 5.59 -11.52 -17.40
N PHE A 634 6.77 -11.66 -16.83
CA PHE A 634 7.53 -12.89 -16.84
C PHE A 634 7.70 -13.30 -15.37
N GLY A 635 7.37 -14.53 -15.02
CA GLY A 635 7.79 -15.19 -13.78
C GLY A 635 9.32 -15.32 -13.77
N GLN A 636 9.86 -16.52 -13.85
CA GLN A 636 11.08 -16.87 -14.61
C GLN A 636 11.38 -18.36 -14.36
N ASP A 637 12.05 -18.64 -13.25
CA ASP A 637 12.30 -19.93 -12.63
C ASP A 637 11.59 -19.81 -11.26
N GLY A 638 10.72 -20.74 -10.88
CA GLY A 638 9.87 -20.64 -9.68
C GLY A 638 8.44 -21.11 -9.94
N ASP A 639 7.70 -21.52 -8.90
CA ASP A 639 6.28 -21.86 -8.98
C ASP A 639 5.42 -20.58 -8.85
N ASP A 640 5.40 -19.76 -9.91
CA ASP A 640 4.95 -18.35 -9.86
C ASP A 640 3.40 -18.16 -9.91
N VAL A 641 2.88 -17.11 -9.27
CA VAL A 641 1.47 -16.67 -9.36
C VAL A 641 1.33 -15.35 -10.12
N LEU A 642 0.77 -15.42 -11.33
CA LEU A 642 0.68 -14.28 -12.26
C LEU A 642 -0.77 -13.77 -12.42
N VAL A 643 -1.01 -12.56 -11.93
CA VAL A 643 -2.24 -11.78 -12.15
C VAL A 643 -1.95 -10.68 -13.16
N GLY A 644 -2.40 -10.83 -14.42
CA GLY A 644 -2.24 -9.81 -15.45
C GLY A 644 -2.87 -8.47 -15.06
N GLY A 645 -4.11 -8.52 -14.56
CA GLY A 645 -4.85 -7.33 -14.18
C GLY A 645 -5.92 -7.00 -15.22
N TYR A 646 -6.09 -5.72 -15.57
CA TYR A 646 -7.04 -5.30 -16.60
C TYR A 646 -6.30 -4.83 -17.86
N ARG A 647 -6.54 -5.53 -18.98
CA ARG A 647 -6.74 -5.04 -20.37
C ARG A 647 -6.26 -6.08 -21.37
N HIS A 648 -4.97 -6.11 -21.69
CA HIS A 648 -4.37 -7.08 -22.59
C HIS A 648 -2.95 -7.28 -22.15
N ASP A 649 -2.78 -8.36 -21.42
CA ASP A 649 -1.55 -8.68 -20.75
C ASP A 649 -0.93 -9.91 -21.41
N ARG A 650 0.40 -9.93 -21.42
CA ARG A 650 1.18 -11.04 -21.94
C ARG A 650 1.89 -11.68 -20.77
N LEU A 651 1.34 -12.80 -20.33
CA LEU A 651 1.84 -13.57 -19.20
C LEU A 651 2.77 -14.66 -19.72
N LYS A 652 3.92 -14.80 -19.10
CA LYS A 652 4.83 -15.93 -19.24
C LYS A 652 5.19 -16.34 -17.82
N GLY A 653 4.91 -17.56 -17.40
CA GLY A 653 5.46 -18.07 -16.13
C GLY A 653 6.94 -18.40 -16.36
N GLY A 654 7.30 -19.68 -16.35
CA GLY A 654 8.47 -20.10 -17.10
C GLY A 654 8.95 -21.53 -16.90
N GLU A 655 9.66 -21.77 -15.81
CA GLU A 655 10.17 -23.07 -15.40
C GLU A 655 9.75 -23.30 -13.93
N GLY A 656 8.65 -24.04 -13.74
CA GLY A 656 7.96 -24.24 -12.47
C GLY A 656 6.47 -24.50 -12.75
N ASP A 657 5.68 -24.96 -11.78
CA ASP A 657 4.25 -25.24 -11.95
C ASP A 657 3.41 -23.94 -11.74
N ASP A 658 3.35 -23.09 -12.78
CA ASP A 658 2.83 -21.71 -12.72
C ASP A 658 1.29 -21.58 -12.55
N VAL A 659 0.82 -20.52 -11.88
CA VAL A 659 -0.62 -20.19 -11.76
C VAL A 659 -0.97 -18.85 -12.44
N PHE A 660 -1.85 -18.89 -13.44
CA PHE A 660 -2.36 -17.71 -14.14
C PHE A 660 -3.76 -17.35 -13.61
N ALA A 661 -3.85 -16.35 -12.73
CA ALA A 661 -5.05 -16.11 -11.92
C ALA A 661 -5.91 -14.93 -12.41
N TYR A 662 -7.25 -15.15 -12.40
CA TYR A 662 -8.26 -14.19 -12.84
C TYR A 662 -9.36 -14.02 -11.77
N ALA A 663 -9.52 -12.79 -11.29
CA ALA A 663 -10.53 -12.37 -10.31
C ALA A 663 -11.80 -11.73 -10.91
N SER A 664 -11.84 -11.54 -12.24
CA SER A 664 -13.00 -11.00 -12.96
C SER A 664 -12.94 -11.33 -14.46
N VAL A 665 -14.08 -11.73 -15.04
CA VAL A 665 -14.23 -11.93 -16.50
C VAL A 665 -13.92 -10.68 -17.33
N ARG A 666 -13.89 -9.48 -16.71
CA ARG A 666 -13.55 -8.22 -17.38
C ARG A 666 -12.04 -8.01 -17.59
N GLN A 667 -11.20 -8.86 -16.99
CA GLN A 667 -9.74 -8.79 -17.12
C GLN A 667 -9.31 -9.20 -18.54
N SER A 668 -9.88 -10.30 -19.08
CA SER A 668 -9.58 -10.80 -20.42
C SER A 668 -10.84 -11.07 -21.26
N LYS A 669 -11.04 -10.29 -22.33
CA LYS A 669 -12.30 -10.25 -23.09
C LYS A 669 -12.38 -11.25 -24.27
N PRO A 670 -13.60 -11.65 -24.69
CA PRO A 670 -13.86 -12.59 -25.80
C PRO A 670 -13.26 -12.21 -27.15
N GLU A 671 -13.13 -10.92 -27.45
CA GLU A 671 -12.70 -10.41 -28.76
C GLU A 671 -11.81 -9.15 -28.65
N GLY A 672 -11.05 -8.88 -29.72
CA GLY A 672 -10.31 -7.62 -29.88
C GLY A 672 -8.94 -7.57 -29.20
N SER A 673 -8.53 -6.35 -28.87
CA SER A 673 -7.19 -6.00 -28.35
C SER A 673 -7.07 -6.03 -26.84
N ASP A 674 -8.09 -6.56 -26.16
CA ASP A 674 -8.28 -6.56 -24.71
C ASP A 674 -8.48 -8.02 -24.22
N ARG A 675 -7.71 -8.96 -24.80
CA ARG A 675 -7.68 -10.40 -24.47
C ARG A 675 -6.26 -10.80 -24.13
N ASP A 676 -6.07 -11.43 -22.98
CA ASP A 676 -4.77 -11.83 -22.49
C ASP A 676 -4.19 -13.03 -23.22
N VAL A 677 -2.87 -13.12 -23.13
CA VAL A 677 -2.06 -14.14 -23.81
C VAL A 677 -1.12 -14.78 -22.82
N ILE A 678 -1.45 -16.00 -22.39
CA ILE A 678 -0.49 -16.89 -21.74
C ILE A 678 0.45 -17.41 -22.85
N ALA A 679 1.75 -17.18 -22.68
CA ALA A 679 2.73 -17.21 -23.76
C ALA A 679 3.31 -18.60 -24.06
N ASP A 680 3.31 -19.50 -23.09
CA ASP A 680 4.12 -20.72 -23.12
C ASP A 680 3.63 -21.87 -22.22
N PHE A 681 2.43 -21.76 -21.66
CA PHE A 681 1.72 -22.76 -20.83
C PHE A 681 2.12 -24.21 -21.10
N HIS A 682 2.52 -24.91 -20.06
CA HIS A 682 2.87 -26.33 -20.05
C HIS A 682 2.07 -27.13 -19.02
N HIS A 683 2.12 -28.47 -19.10
CA HIS A 683 1.39 -29.32 -18.15
C HIS A 683 2.13 -29.39 -16.82
N GLY A 684 1.49 -28.81 -15.80
CA GLY A 684 2.07 -28.43 -14.51
C GLY A 684 1.30 -27.19 -14.03
N ASP A 685 1.28 -26.19 -14.93
CA ASP A 685 0.57 -24.93 -14.79
C ASP A 685 -0.94 -25.08 -14.59
N ARG A 686 -1.54 -24.01 -14.06
CA ARG A 686 -2.98 -23.89 -13.86
C ARG A 686 -3.50 -22.53 -14.29
N ILE A 687 -4.71 -22.51 -14.84
CA ILE A 687 -5.51 -21.29 -15.00
C ILE A 687 -6.47 -21.21 -13.83
N ASP A 688 -6.28 -20.23 -12.94
CA ASP A 688 -7.13 -20.05 -11.77
C ASP A 688 -8.29 -19.09 -12.06
N LEU A 689 -9.50 -19.63 -11.98
CA LEU A 689 -10.78 -18.91 -12.08
C LEU A 689 -11.59 -19.02 -10.79
N ALA A 690 -11.05 -19.57 -9.70
CA ALA A 690 -11.76 -19.77 -8.43
C ALA A 690 -12.28 -18.44 -7.86
N ALA A 691 -11.51 -17.35 -7.97
CA ALA A 691 -11.97 -16.03 -7.57
C ALA A 691 -13.16 -15.51 -8.41
N ILE A 692 -13.29 -15.91 -9.69
CA ILE A 692 -14.49 -15.65 -10.49
C ILE A 692 -15.63 -16.55 -10.03
N ASN A 693 -15.38 -17.85 -9.83
CA ASN A 693 -16.38 -18.83 -9.45
C ASN A 693 -16.99 -18.55 -8.07
N LEU A 694 -16.19 -18.21 -7.06
CA LEU A 694 -16.66 -17.72 -5.77
C LEU A 694 -17.56 -16.48 -5.93
N LYS A 695 -17.21 -15.54 -6.83
CA LYS A 695 -18.04 -14.37 -7.19
C LYS A 695 -19.29 -14.72 -8.02
N LEU A 696 -19.40 -15.93 -8.58
CA LEU A 696 -20.59 -16.46 -9.26
C LEU A 696 -21.51 -17.20 -8.28
N GLU A 697 -20.97 -18.13 -7.49
CA GLU A 697 -21.69 -18.86 -6.44
C GLU A 697 -22.37 -17.89 -5.47
N ALA A 698 -21.61 -16.89 -5.05
CA ALA A 698 -22.07 -15.79 -4.21
C ALA A 698 -23.31 -15.05 -4.75
N LYS A 699 -23.48 -15.01 -6.08
CA LYS A 699 -24.57 -14.31 -6.78
C LYS A 699 -25.66 -15.26 -7.25
N GLY A 700 -25.69 -16.48 -6.71
CA GLY A 700 -26.58 -17.56 -7.13
C GLY A 700 -26.43 -17.93 -8.62
N LYS A 701 -25.25 -17.70 -9.22
CA LYS A 701 -24.94 -18.05 -10.61
C LYS A 701 -24.22 -19.38 -10.67
N VAL A 702 -24.29 -20.02 -11.84
CA VAL A 702 -23.58 -21.29 -12.08
C VAL A 702 -22.09 -20.99 -12.24
N PRO A 703 -21.20 -21.65 -11.48
CA PRO A 703 -19.74 -21.52 -11.66
C PRO A 703 -19.27 -22.07 -13.00
N PHE A 704 -18.09 -21.64 -13.45
CA PHE A 704 -17.44 -22.27 -14.58
C PHE A 704 -17.11 -23.73 -14.29
N HIS A 705 -17.54 -24.61 -15.19
CA HIS A 705 -17.21 -26.03 -15.22
C HIS A 705 -16.66 -26.39 -16.61
N PHE A 706 -15.57 -27.16 -16.65
CA PHE A 706 -14.87 -27.45 -17.90
C PHE A 706 -15.55 -28.59 -18.68
N ILE A 707 -15.92 -28.33 -19.93
CA ILE A 707 -16.57 -29.31 -20.83
C ILE A 707 -15.70 -29.72 -22.04
N GLY A 708 -14.40 -29.36 -22.03
CA GLY A 708 -13.45 -29.75 -23.07
C GLY A 708 -13.54 -28.91 -24.35
N GLU A 709 -13.37 -29.53 -25.52
CA GLU A 709 -13.44 -28.85 -26.83
C GLU A 709 -14.88 -28.71 -27.38
N ALA A 710 -15.92 -29.11 -26.64
CA ALA A 710 -17.32 -29.10 -27.09
C ALA A 710 -17.84 -27.68 -27.39
N PRO A 711 -18.72 -27.47 -28.40
CA PRO A 711 -19.40 -26.19 -28.57
C PRO A 711 -20.25 -25.85 -27.35
N PHE A 712 -20.46 -24.55 -27.07
CA PHE A 712 -21.41 -24.16 -26.02
C PHE A 712 -22.80 -24.72 -26.34
N ALA A 713 -23.48 -25.25 -25.34
CA ALA A 713 -24.85 -25.75 -25.45
C ALA A 713 -25.90 -24.69 -25.06
N GLY A 714 -25.46 -23.51 -24.60
CA GLY A 714 -26.32 -22.47 -24.03
C GLY A 714 -26.66 -22.76 -22.57
N THR A 715 -25.67 -23.24 -21.80
CA THR A 715 -25.77 -23.41 -20.36
C THR A 715 -24.82 -22.43 -19.68
N ALA A 716 -25.32 -21.65 -18.74
CA ALA A 716 -24.47 -20.74 -17.96
C ALA A 716 -23.36 -21.50 -17.22
N GLY A 717 -22.16 -20.94 -17.20
CA GLY A 717 -20.99 -21.54 -16.55
C GLY A 717 -20.27 -22.58 -17.41
N GLU A 718 -20.51 -22.67 -18.71
CA GLU A 718 -19.72 -23.57 -19.58
C GLU A 718 -18.33 -22.97 -19.85
N LEU A 719 -17.27 -23.74 -19.56
CA LEU A 719 -15.89 -23.40 -19.90
C LEU A 719 -15.37 -24.38 -20.97
N VAL A 720 -14.89 -23.84 -22.09
CA VAL A 720 -14.52 -24.61 -23.29
C VAL A 720 -13.13 -24.23 -23.80
N THR A 721 -12.55 -25.07 -24.64
CA THR A 721 -11.35 -24.75 -25.41
C THR A 721 -11.57 -24.80 -26.92
N ARG A 722 -10.93 -23.86 -27.63
CA ARG A 722 -10.93 -23.76 -29.10
C ARG A 722 -9.52 -23.82 -29.64
N LYS A 723 -9.19 -24.90 -30.34
CA LYS A 723 -7.91 -25.03 -31.05
C LYS A 723 -7.81 -23.99 -32.18
N LYS A 724 -6.75 -23.17 -32.17
CA LYS A 724 -6.42 -22.22 -33.26
C LYS A 724 -5.16 -22.62 -34.03
N ALA A 725 -4.22 -23.32 -33.38
CA ALA A 725 -3.05 -23.93 -34.01
C ALA A 725 -2.61 -25.19 -33.24
N ALA A 726 -1.55 -25.87 -33.71
CA ALA A 726 -1.06 -27.11 -33.11
C ALA A 726 -0.70 -27.01 -31.61
N LYS A 727 -0.18 -25.85 -31.17
CA LYS A 727 0.12 -25.50 -29.78
C LYS A 727 -0.46 -24.12 -29.42
N THR A 728 -1.72 -23.89 -29.78
CA THR A 728 -2.43 -22.64 -29.48
C THR A 728 -3.92 -22.89 -29.34
N LEU A 729 -4.44 -22.59 -28.16
CA LEU A 729 -5.84 -22.69 -27.80
C LEU A 729 -6.38 -21.29 -27.48
N ILE A 730 -7.71 -21.18 -27.43
CA ILE A 730 -8.40 -20.13 -26.69
C ILE A 730 -9.30 -20.85 -25.69
N VAL A 731 -9.12 -20.55 -24.40
CA VAL A 731 -10.10 -20.88 -23.36
C VAL A 731 -11.21 -19.84 -23.48
N GLU A 732 -12.46 -20.27 -23.55
CA GLU A 732 -13.63 -19.39 -23.67
C GLU A 732 -14.63 -19.79 -22.56
N GLY A 733 -15.24 -18.81 -21.89
CA GLY A 733 -16.24 -19.05 -20.85
C GLY A 733 -17.55 -18.34 -21.17
N ASP A 734 -18.64 -19.10 -21.24
CA ASP A 734 -20.03 -18.60 -21.31
C ASP A 734 -20.56 -18.49 -19.88
N ARG A 735 -20.80 -17.27 -19.39
CA ARG A 735 -21.15 -17.00 -17.99
C ARG A 735 -22.66 -16.90 -17.80
N ASP A 736 -23.41 -16.42 -18.79
CA ASP A 736 -24.85 -16.16 -18.66
C ASP A 736 -25.76 -17.18 -19.38
N GLY A 737 -25.19 -18.02 -20.24
CA GLY A 737 -25.85 -19.10 -20.96
C GLY A 737 -26.42 -18.71 -22.33
N ASP A 738 -26.04 -17.56 -22.90
CA ASP A 738 -26.51 -17.15 -24.23
C ASP A 738 -25.82 -17.91 -25.40
N GLY A 739 -24.79 -18.72 -25.12
CA GLY A 739 -24.01 -19.46 -26.09
C GLY A 739 -22.85 -18.67 -26.71
N VAL A 740 -22.56 -17.48 -26.19
CA VAL A 740 -21.43 -16.61 -26.55
C VAL A 740 -20.44 -16.60 -25.38
N ALA A 741 -19.15 -16.41 -25.68
CA ALA A 741 -18.15 -16.24 -24.64
C ALA A 741 -18.29 -14.85 -24.00
N ASP A 742 -18.32 -14.78 -22.67
CA ASP A 742 -18.17 -13.58 -21.83
C ASP A 742 -16.70 -13.30 -21.47
N PHE A 743 -15.90 -14.36 -21.47
CA PHE A 743 -14.50 -14.40 -21.07
C PHE A 743 -13.70 -15.19 -22.09
N ALA A 744 -12.47 -14.79 -22.37
CA ALA A 744 -11.56 -15.66 -23.11
C ALA A 744 -10.09 -15.40 -22.80
N ILE A 745 -9.26 -16.45 -22.73
CA ILE A 745 -7.79 -16.36 -22.63
C ILE A 745 -7.19 -17.03 -23.85
N LYS A 746 -6.16 -16.44 -24.45
CA LYS A 746 -5.37 -17.12 -25.48
C LYS A 746 -4.19 -17.85 -24.84
N VAL A 747 -4.10 -19.16 -25.06
CA VAL A 747 -3.08 -20.02 -24.45
C VAL A 747 -2.15 -20.56 -25.54
N HIS A 748 -0.85 -20.41 -25.34
CA HIS A 748 0.22 -20.96 -26.17
C HIS A 748 1.01 -22.03 -25.40
N GLY A 749 1.78 -22.88 -26.09
CA GLY A 749 2.63 -23.90 -25.47
C GLY A 749 2.02 -25.30 -25.50
N VAL A 750 0.76 -25.43 -25.10
CA VAL A 750 0.02 -26.69 -24.99
C VAL A 750 -0.86 -27.01 -26.21
N ALA A 751 -1.15 -28.29 -26.45
CA ALA A 751 -1.94 -28.78 -27.59
C ALA A 751 -3.41 -29.07 -27.24
N GLU A 752 -3.71 -29.36 -25.97
CA GLU A 752 -5.02 -29.64 -25.39
C GLU A 752 -4.98 -29.22 -23.90
N LEU A 753 -6.13 -28.96 -23.28
CA LEU A 753 -6.24 -28.70 -21.84
C LEU A 753 -7.26 -29.67 -21.25
N THR A 754 -7.06 -30.04 -20.00
CA THR A 754 -7.89 -30.93 -19.20
C THR A 754 -8.45 -30.17 -18.00
N GLU A 755 -9.40 -30.77 -17.28
CA GLU A 755 -9.95 -30.22 -16.03
C GLU A 755 -8.87 -30.00 -14.95
N ALA A 756 -7.76 -30.76 -14.99
CA ALA A 756 -6.67 -30.64 -14.03
C ALA A 756 -5.77 -29.41 -14.26
N ASP A 757 -5.80 -28.81 -15.45
CA ASP A 757 -5.07 -27.59 -15.82
C ASP A 757 -5.84 -26.30 -15.39
N PHE A 758 -6.93 -26.43 -14.61
CA PHE A 758 -7.71 -25.32 -14.06
C PHE A 758 -7.82 -25.39 -12.53
N ILE A 759 -8.05 -24.23 -11.91
CA ILE A 759 -8.64 -24.12 -10.56
C ILE A 759 -9.99 -23.42 -10.73
N LEU A 760 -11.06 -24.06 -10.25
CA LEU A 760 -12.46 -23.68 -10.45
C LEU A 760 -13.19 -23.66 -9.10
#